data_AF-W7WDB4-F1
#
_entry.id   AF-W7WDB4-F1
#
_cell.length_a   1.000
_cell.length_b   1.000
_cell.length_c   1.000
_cell.angle_alpha   90.00
_cell.angle_beta   90.00
_cell.angle_gamma   90.00
#
_symmetry.space_group_name_H-M   'P 1'
#
loop_
_entity.id
_entity.type
_entity.pdbx_description
1 polymer ?
#
loop_
_entity_poly.entity_id
_entity_poly.type
_entity_poly.pdbx_seq_one_letter_code
_entity_poly.pdbx_strand_id
1 'polypeptide(L)'
;MTFIRSRLLHFASLLALACLGLSACGGGVSFFPPSSDNTLSVAVSGNGSVVSSPAGINCGASCSAGFDSATSVTLTATPAAGRVFSGWGGDCAGTASTCTVSMQASRTVTASFNPPPASTFSLNVSVGGGGTVRSQPAGIDCGSACSAAYAVNTSVVLSATPAAGQVFTGWGGACTGAGPSCTVVMSQARSVAATFSAAPAVQRTLSVTLVGSGVVRSQPVGIECGSACSASFGSGASVVLTASPAAGQRFNGWSGACSGAVASCTLAMSANRSVVATFSAATAAPTWQTPQLLESNNDFNVGSRVLTAVSPAGDAVVMWEQSDGTPDGNTRRVYSRRYVAGQGWNAAVVVPGVSTSSSSVALLEGRLLMDGAGTATWLRPNLETRRFTTASGWSSPFVPPARSGGLLSAAVMDATGAIGVVISGQDVYNISLPANANSWLTWARVDASGSLDAKDADVALSADGTALAIWRERNPGDANYSIKAARYAALGGWQPPQTIDTSFDNVSPESPPRVAMDAAGNAIAVWHQGDSLYYNVFSATGGWGTAVQVDTNAVNSNFTAQIGLVMTPSGRAVVTWRSGIFAVKSMQYTPGSGFSAPAVVNSYGADSHLGQDADGNAVIVYVAPDRWPNPTTGSDVYSRRLNWGGAWSDAVPIEPQDGLGADAYAGFNRAGQGVAAWVRGDVAGSSARKSLWVSLLR
;
A
#
# COMPACT_ATOMS: atom_id res chain seq x y z
N MET A 1 1.04 45.57 12.07
CA MET A 1 1.93 46.23 11.10
C MET A 1 1.05 46.93 10.06
N THR A 2 0.81 48.23 10.25
CA THR A 2 1.46 49.34 9.50
C THR A 2 0.60 49.67 8.27
N PHE A 3 -0.32 50.64 8.35
CA PHE A 3 -0.18 52.06 7.91
C PHE A 3 -0.03 52.17 6.36
N ILE A 4 -0.53 53.15 5.60
CA ILE A 4 -0.96 54.54 5.82
C ILE A 4 -1.60 55.05 4.50
N ARG A 5 -2.60 55.96 4.61
CA ARG A 5 -2.98 57.15 3.79
C ARG A 5 -3.04 57.04 2.25
N SER A 6 -3.84 57.81 1.51
CA SER A 6 -3.96 59.29 1.46
C SER A 6 -4.80 59.60 0.19
N ARG A 7 -5.51 60.71 -0.07
CA ARG A 7 -5.67 62.03 0.56
C ARG A 7 -6.52 62.91 -0.40
N LEU A 8 -7.15 63.95 0.17
CA LEU A 8 -7.31 65.34 -0.35
C LEU A 8 -8.29 65.62 -1.52
N LEU A 9 -8.85 66.82 -1.77
CA LEU A 9 -8.78 68.24 -1.30
C LEU A 9 -10.12 68.88 -1.82
N HIS A 10 -10.97 69.53 -1.00
CA HIS A 10 -11.08 70.98 -0.71
C HIS A 10 -12.02 71.87 -1.57
N PHE A 11 -12.46 72.95 -0.91
CA PHE A 11 -13.01 74.25 -1.35
C PHE A 11 -14.49 74.31 -1.78
N ALA A 12 -15.30 75.34 -1.48
CA ALA A 12 -15.35 76.39 -0.46
C ALA A 12 -16.62 77.25 -0.70
N SER A 13 -17.23 77.71 0.39
CA SER A 13 -17.64 79.11 0.65
C SER A 13 -18.74 79.87 -0.11
N LEU A 14 -19.55 80.56 0.73
CA LEU A 14 -20.13 81.92 0.59
C LEU A 14 -21.35 82.10 -0.36
N LEU A 15 -22.37 82.94 -0.11
CA LEU A 15 -22.59 84.03 0.85
C LEU A 15 -24.12 84.32 0.95
N ALA A 16 -24.51 84.89 2.08
CA ALA A 16 -25.84 85.39 2.45
C ALA A 16 -26.31 86.66 1.70
N LEU A 17 -27.61 86.97 1.82
CA LEU A 17 -28.26 88.28 2.08
C LEU A 17 -29.73 88.18 1.58
N ALA A 18 -30.77 88.85 2.09
CA ALA A 18 -31.14 89.54 3.33
C ALA A 18 -32.54 90.16 3.06
N CYS A 19 -33.39 90.25 4.09
CA CYS A 19 -34.39 91.32 4.36
C CYS A 19 -35.45 91.66 3.27
N LEU A 20 -36.64 92.21 3.46
CA LEU A 20 -37.48 92.82 4.50
C LEU A 20 -38.93 92.39 4.10
N GLY A 21 -39.99 92.39 4.92
CA GLY A 21 -40.47 93.37 5.88
C GLY A 21 -42.00 93.20 5.96
N LEU A 22 -42.55 93.23 7.17
CA LEU A 22 -43.98 93.39 7.39
C LEU A 22 -44.38 94.83 7.06
N SER A 23 -45.50 95.02 6.37
CA SER A 23 -46.22 96.29 6.36
C SER A 23 -47.71 96.05 6.56
N ALA A 24 -48.25 96.74 7.56
CA ALA A 24 -49.67 96.80 7.88
C ALA A 24 -50.26 98.15 7.39
N CYS A 25 -51.53 98.08 6.99
CA CYS A 25 -52.56 99.13 6.93
C CYS A 25 -52.33 100.43 6.14
N GLY A 26 -53.24 100.67 5.18
CA GLY A 26 -53.53 102.00 4.62
C GLY A 26 -54.61 101.91 3.53
N GLY A 27 -55.82 102.40 3.82
CA GLY A 27 -57.00 102.25 2.98
C GLY A 27 -57.09 103.20 1.78
N GLY A 28 -57.97 102.83 0.84
CA GLY A 28 -58.43 103.66 -0.28
C GLY A 28 -59.71 103.07 -0.87
N VAL A 29 -60.83 103.77 -0.68
CA VAL A 29 -62.16 103.42 -1.17
C VAL A 29 -62.25 103.46 -2.70
N SER A 30 -62.96 102.49 -3.30
CA SER A 30 -63.52 102.58 -4.66
C SER A 30 -64.81 101.76 -4.76
N PHE A 31 -65.79 102.27 -5.50
CA PHE A 31 -67.21 101.90 -5.49
C PHE A 31 -67.66 101.31 -6.87
N PHE A 32 -68.49 100.25 -6.82
CA PHE A 32 -69.43 99.63 -7.83
C PHE A 32 -68.88 98.80 -9.01
N PRO A 33 -69.60 97.74 -9.54
CA PRO A 33 -70.92 97.14 -9.23
C PRO A 33 -70.87 95.60 -8.91
N PRO A 34 -71.97 94.85 -8.64
CA PRO A 34 -71.88 93.40 -8.43
C PRO A 34 -71.72 92.67 -9.77
N SER A 35 -70.62 91.95 -9.96
CA SER A 35 -70.48 90.96 -11.04
C SER A 35 -71.03 89.61 -10.55
N SER A 36 -71.88 88.98 -11.37
CA SER A 36 -72.32 87.61 -11.13
C SER A 36 -71.25 86.63 -11.63
N ASP A 37 -70.18 86.48 -10.87
CA ASP A 37 -69.09 85.56 -11.19
C ASP A 37 -69.48 84.11 -10.84
N ASN A 38 -69.46 83.22 -11.83
CA ASN A 38 -69.57 81.79 -11.59
C ASN A 38 -68.18 81.23 -11.24
N THR A 39 -68.06 80.48 -10.14
CA THR A 39 -66.76 79.97 -9.68
C THR A 39 -66.42 78.63 -10.33
N LEU A 40 -65.27 78.54 -11.01
CA LEU A 40 -64.69 77.26 -11.46
C LEU A 40 -63.64 76.81 -10.45
N SER A 41 -63.79 75.59 -9.92
CA SER A 41 -62.81 74.97 -9.01
C SER A 41 -62.16 73.75 -9.68
N VAL A 42 -60.82 73.67 -9.60
CA VAL A 42 -60.04 72.56 -10.16
C VAL A 42 -59.35 71.79 -9.04
N ALA A 43 -59.65 70.50 -8.91
CA ALA A 43 -58.91 69.57 -8.07
C ALA A 43 -57.79 68.90 -8.88
N VAL A 44 -56.58 68.80 -8.33
CA VAL A 44 -55.48 68.05 -8.95
C VAL A 44 -55.18 66.82 -8.09
N SER A 45 -55.31 65.63 -8.70
CA SER A 45 -54.96 64.34 -8.10
C SER A 45 -53.66 63.83 -8.73
N GLY A 46 -52.62 63.63 -7.92
CA GLY A 46 -51.27 63.31 -8.41
C GLY A 46 -50.39 64.55 -8.58
N ASN A 47 -49.33 64.45 -9.39
CA ASN A 47 -48.34 65.52 -9.54
C ASN A 47 -48.33 66.05 -10.99
N GLY A 48 -48.77 67.29 -11.16
CA GLY A 48 -48.91 68.01 -12.43
C GLY A 48 -49.54 69.38 -12.19
N SER A 49 -49.59 70.23 -13.21
CA SER A 49 -50.19 71.57 -13.13
C SER A 49 -51.38 71.71 -14.08
N VAL A 50 -52.30 72.61 -13.73
CA VAL A 50 -53.44 72.98 -14.57
C VAL A 50 -53.52 74.50 -14.67
N VAL A 51 -53.64 75.02 -15.88
CA VAL A 51 -53.82 76.46 -16.15
C VAL A 51 -55.07 76.71 -16.99
N SER A 52 -55.70 77.88 -16.85
CA SER A 52 -56.87 78.26 -17.65
C SER A 52 -56.60 79.37 -18.68
N SER A 53 -57.40 79.38 -19.75
CA SER A 53 -57.58 80.52 -20.68
C SER A 53 -59.08 80.80 -20.89
N PRO A 54 -59.61 82.00 -20.57
CA PRO A 54 -58.93 83.17 -20.01
C PRO A 54 -58.21 82.89 -18.68
N ALA A 55 -57.17 83.68 -18.39
CA ALA A 55 -56.32 83.47 -17.22
C ALA A 55 -57.11 83.68 -15.91
N GLY A 56 -56.96 82.74 -14.98
CA GLY A 56 -57.62 82.81 -13.67
C GLY A 56 -57.27 81.62 -12.77
N ILE A 57 -57.08 80.44 -13.35
CA ILE A 57 -56.67 79.23 -12.63
C ILE A 57 -55.22 78.90 -12.96
N ASN A 58 -54.41 78.71 -11.92
CA ASN A 58 -53.06 78.14 -12.01
C ASN A 58 -52.84 77.24 -10.78
N CYS A 59 -53.19 75.97 -10.95
CA CYS A 59 -53.12 74.96 -9.92
C CYS A 59 -51.66 74.69 -9.55
N GLY A 60 -51.24 75.40 -8.50
CA GLY A 60 -49.89 75.56 -7.98
C GLY A 60 -49.86 76.67 -6.91
N ALA A 61 -50.69 77.71 -7.07
CA ALA A 61 -50.92 78.76 -6.07
C ALA A 61 -52.42 79.01 -5.79
N SER A 62 -53.28 79.03 -6.82
CA SER A 62 -54.74 79.12 -6.67
C SER A 62 -55.44 78.24 -7.70
N CYS A 63 -56.32 77.36 -7.21
CA CYS A 63 -57.02 76.36 -8.02
C CYS A 63 -58.49 76.71 -8.28
N SER A 64 -58.91 77.93 -7.99
CA SER A 64 -60.29 78.39 -8.23
C SER A 64 -60.32 79.85 -8.65
N ALA A 65 -61.21 80.19 -9.59
CA ALA A 65 -61.43 81.56 -10.03
C ALA A 65 -62.89 81.80 -10.45
N GLY A 66 -63.35 83.05 -10.31
CA GLY A 66 -64.61 83.53 -10.85
C GLY A 66 -64.47 83.88 -12.33
N PHE A 67 -65.49 83.53 -13.12
CA PHE A 67 -65.59 83.90 -14.52
C PHE A 67 -67.01 84.40 -14.81
N ASP A 68 -67.12 85.40 -15.68
CA ASP A 68 -68.42 85.92 -16.12
C ASP A 68 -69.30 84.83 -16.72
N SER A 69 -70.62 84.96 -16.54
CA SER A 69 -71.59 84.02 -17.10
C SER A 69 -71.42 83.86 -18.62
N ALA A 70 -71.56 82.61 -19.10
CA ALA A 70 -71.36 82.18 -20.48
C ALA A 70 -69.90 82.23 -21.02
N THR A 71 -68.91 82.55 -20.19
CA THR A 71 -67.48 82.47 -20.58
C THR A 71 -67.06 81.02 -20.84
N SER A 72 -66.34 80.78 -21.94
CA SER A 72 -65.75 79.47 -22.25
C SER A 72 -64.30 79.42 -21.74
N VAL A 73 -64.06 78.65 -20.68
CA VAL A 73 -62.75 78.50 -20.04
C VAL A 73 -62.08 77.21 -20.50
N THR A 74 -60.91 77.29 -21.10
CA THR A 74 -60.11 76.12 -21.49
C THR A 74 -59.04 75.85 -20.43
N LEU A 75 -59.13 74.71 -19.78
CA LEU A 75 -58.14 74.17 -18.86
C LEU A 75 -57.11 73.34 -19.63
N THR A 76 -55.82 73.50 -19.31
CA THR A 76 -54.71 72.75 -19.89
C THR A 76 -53.93 72.05 -18.79
N ALA A 77 -53.82 70.73 -18.85
CA ALA A 77 -53.08 69.89 -17.91
C ALA A 77 -51.66 69.62 -18.42
N THR A 78 -50.67 69.82 -17.55
CA THR A 78 -49.26 69.52 -17.82
C THR A 78 -48.73 68.54 -16.78
N PRO A 79 -48.41 67.28 -17.14
CA PRO A 79 -47.81 66.32 -16.21
C PRO A 79 -46.44 66.78 -15.71
N ALA A 80 -46.15 66.54 -14.43
CA ALA A 80 -44.79 66.66 -13.92
C ALA A 80 -43.89 65.54 -14.45
N ALA A 81 -42.56 65.70 -14.33
CA ALA A 81 -41.61 64.67 -14.74
C ALA A 81 -41.90 63.32 -14.07
N GLY A 82 -41.96 62.24 -14.86
CA GLY A 82 -42.28 60.89 -14.37
C GLY A 82 -43.77 60.63 -14.08
N ARG A 83 -44.67 61.46 -14.61
CA ARG A 83 -46.13 61.29 -14.54
C ARG A 83 -46.75 61.34 -15.95
N VAL A 84 -47.94 60.77 -16.08
CA VAL A 84 -48.78 60.81 -17.28
C VAL A 84 -50.14 61.36 -16.89
N PHE A 85 -50.68 62.27 -17.70
CA PHE A 85 -52.05 62.74 -17.52
C PHE A 85 -53.03 61.60 -17.80
N SER A 86 -53.81 61.19 -16.80
CA SER A 86 -54.75 60.08 -16.91
C SER A 86 -56.16 60.52 -17.31
N GLY A 87 -56.48 61.80 -17.17
CA GLY A 87 -57.74 62.37 -17.67
C GLY A 87 -58.36 63.42 -16.75
N TRP A 88 -59.40 64.06 -17.26
CA TRP A 88 -60.29 64.99 -16.57
C TRP A 88 -61.52 64.25 -16.03
N GLY A 89 -62.05 64.70 -14.88
CA GLY A 89 -63.33 64.28 -14.31
C GLY A 89 -64.14 65.46 -13.74
N GLY A 90 -65.38 65.22 -13.34
CA GLY A 90 -66.32 66.27 -12.89
C GLY A 90 -67.08 66.89 -14.07
N ASP A 91 -67.27 68.20 -14.05
CA ASP A 91 -68.02 68.97 -15.07
C ASP A 91 -67.30 69.10 -16.43
N CYS A 92 -66.16 68.41 -16.54
CA CYS A 92 -65.44 68.16 -17.76
C CYS A 92 -64.77 66.78 -17.68
N ALA A 93 -65.06 65.93 -18.65
CA ALA A 93 -64.53 64.57 -18.71
C ALA A 93 -63.85 64.32 -20.05
N GLY A 94 -62.70 63.66 -20.02
CA GLY A 94 -61.96 63.33 -21.24
C GLY A 94 -60.48 63.10 -20.98
N THR A 95 -59.78 62.53 -21.95
CA THR A 95 -58.36 62.18 -21.85
C THR A 95 -57.44 63.15 -22.62
N ALA A 96 -58.02 64.13 -23.32
CA ALA A 96 -57.25 65.18 -24.00
C ALA A 96 -56.54 66.07 -22.98
N SER A 97 -55.34 66.57 -23.32
CA SER A 97 -54.55 67.45 -22.45
C SER A 97 -55.23 68.81 -22.17
N THR A 98 -56.27 69.16 -22.92
CA THR A 98 -57.11 70.32 -22.70
C THR A 98 -58.56 69.92 -22.46
N CYS A 99 -59.29 70.78 -21.74
CA CYS A 99 -60.68 70.60 -21.36
C CYS A 99 -61.38 71.96 -21.39
N THR A 100 -62.47 72.10 -22.14
CA THR A 100 -63.20 73.38 -22.24
C THR A 100 -64.50 73.32 -21.45
N VAL A 101 -64.71 74.30 -20.59
CA VAL A 101 -65.85 74.41 -19.67
C VAL A 101 -66.59 75.73 -19.94
N SER A 102 -67.90 75.67 -20.20
CA SER A 102 -68.74 76.87 -20.32
C SER A 102 -69.35 77.24 -18.97
N MET A 103 -69.09 78.48 -18.52
CA MET A 103 -69.43 78.96 -17.18
C MET A 103 -70.85 79.51 -17.10
N GLN A 104 -71.84 78.61 -17.09
CA GLN A 104 -73.25 78.95 -16.88
C GLN A 104 -73.70 78.89 -15.40
N ALA A 105 -72.90 78.22 -14.57
CA ALA A 105 -73.01 78.11 -13.11
C ALA A 105 -71.61 77.79 -12.55
N SER A 106 -71.43 77.81 -11.24
CA SER A 106 -70.21 77.30 -10.61
C SER A 106 -70.00 75.83 -10.93
N ARG A 107 -68.77 75.43 -11.25
CA ARG A 107 -68.41 74.09 -11.75
C ARG A 107 -67.15 73.56 -11.08
N THR A 108 -67.00 72.24 -11.05
CA THR A 108 -65.82 71.56 -10.49
C THR A 108 -65.23 70.57 -11.49
N VAL A 109 -63.92 70.64 -11.72
CA VAL A 109 -63.18 69.74 -12.61
C VAL A 109 -62.03 69.11 -11.84
N THR A 110 -61.73 67.84 -12.09
CA THR A 110 -60.57 67.14 -11.50
C THR A 110 -59.59 66.72 -12.59
N ALA A 111 -58.31 67.09 -12.46
CA ALA A 111 -57.21 66.58 -13.29
C ALA A 111 -56.48 65.45 -12.56
N SER A 112 -56.29 64.30 -13.22
CA SER A 112 -55.56 63.17 -12.63
C SER A 112 -54.22 62.93 -13.33
N PHE A 113 -53.17 62.68 -12.55
CA PHE A 113 -51.80 62.40 -13.02
C PHE A 113 -51.25 61.14 -12.34
N ASN A 114 -51.05 60.07 -13.10
CA ASN A 114 -50.58 58.78 -12.58
C ASN A 114 -49.12 58.50 -12.97
N PRO A 115 -48.40 57.65 -12.22
CA PRO A 115 -47.12 57.09 -12.69
C PRO A 115 -47.32 56.31 -14.00
N PRO A 116 -46.32 56.26 -14.90
CA PRO A 116 -46.39 55.42 -16.08
C PRO A 116 -46.46 53.92 -15.70
N PRO A 117 -47.15 53.08 -16.49
CA PRO A 117 -47.17 51.64 -16.27
C PRO A 117 -45.75 51.06 -16.27
N ALA A 118 -45.49 50.07 -15.40
CA ALA A 118 -44.20 49.40 -15.36
C ALA A 118 -43.92 48.72 -16.71
N SER A 119 -42.76 49.01 -17.31
CA SER A 119 -42.32 48.42 -18.58
C SER A 119 -41.57 47.10 -18.40
N THR A 120 -41.17 46.76 -17.18
CA THR A 120 -40.44 45.54 -16.83
C THR A 120 -40.92 44.94 -15.50
N PHE A 121 -40.75 43.62 -15.36
CA PHE A 121 -41.00 42.88 -14.12
C PHE A 121 -39.78 42.03 -13.74
N SER A 122 -39.53 41.90 -12.43
CA SER A 122 -38.42 41.10 -11.90
C SER A 122 -38.79 39.62 -11.78
N LEU A 123 -37.89 38.75 -12.23
CA LEU A 123 -37.90 37.30 -12.02
C LEU A 123 -36.77 36.93 -11.05
N ASN A 124 -37.10 36.26 -9.95
CA ASN A 124 -36.15 35.78 -8.96
C ASN A 124 -36.10 34.25 -8.97
N VAL A 125 -34.91 33.66 -9.06
CA VAL A 125 -34.71 32.21 -9.07
C VAL A 125 -33.93 31.80 -7.82
N SER A 126 -34.42 30.80 -7.10
CA SER A 126 -33.71 30.17 -5.98
C SER A 126 -33.29 28.76 -6.36
N VAL A 127 -32.06 28.38 -5.99
CA VAL A 127 -31.51 27.04 -6.23
C VAL A 127 -31.26 26.36 -4.90
N GLY A 128 -31.92 25.23 -4.66
CA GLY A 128 -31.65 24.34 -3.53
C GLY A 128 -30.90 23.09 -4.00
N GLY A 129 -29.83 22.70 -3.31
CA GLY A 129 -28.97 21.58 -3.71
C GLY A 129 -27.87 21.96 -4.71
N GLY A 130 -27.17 20.97 -5.28
CA GLY A 130 -26.05 21.18 -6.19
C GLY A 130 -26.46 21.20 -7.67
N GLY A 131 -26.57 22.38 -8.27
CA GLY A 131 -26.88 22.55 -9.69
C GLY A 131 -26.90 24.02 -10.11
N THR A 132 -27.12 24.29 -11.39
CA THR A 132 -27.25 25.65 -11.95
C THR A 132 -28.54 25.80 -12.74
N VAL A 133 -29.02 27.05 -12.84
CA VAL A 133 -30.20 27.41 -13.64
C VAL A 133 -29.85 28.59 -14.53
N ARG A 134 -30.19 28.51 -15.82
CA ARG A 134 -30.00 29.58 -16.80
C ARG A 134 -31.30 29.96 -17.49
N SER A 135 -31.41 31.21 -17.96
CA SER A 135 -32.59 31.67 -18.71
C SER A 135 -32.33 31.95 -20.20
N GLN A 136 -33.40 31.87 -20.99
CA GLN A 136 -33.52 32.44 -22.34
C GLN A 136 -34.83 33.25 -22.44
N PRO A 137 -34.81 34.56 -22.77
CA PRO A 137 -33.63 35.42 -23.00
C PRO A 137 -32.66 35.48 -21.80
N ALA A 138 -31.39 35.76 -22.07
CA ALA A 138 -30.34 35.78 -21.06
C ALA A 138 -30.61 36.83 -19.98
N GLY A 139 -30.33 36.49 -18.73
CA GLY A 139 -30.52 37.38 -17.57
C GLY A 139 -30.35 36.65 -16.23
N ILE A 140 -30.71 35.37 -16.18
CA ILE A 140 -30.47 34.48 -15.03
C ILE A 140 -29.34 33.50 -15.37
N ASP A 141 -28.32 33.45 -14.50
CA ASP A 141 -27.34 32.35 -14.41
C ASP A 141 -27.04 32.13 -12.92
N CYS A 142 -27.73 31.17 -12.31
CA CYS A 142 -27.70 30.89 -10.87
C CYS A 142 -26.40 30.23 -10.38
N GLY A 143 -25.25 30.76 -10.81
CA GLY A 143 -23.95 30.68 -10.15
C GLY A 143 -23.33 32.06 -9.86
N SER A 144 -23.85 33.13 -10.49
CA SER A 144 -23.37 34.50 -10.33
C SER A 144 -24.49 35.54 -10.21
N ALA A 145 -25.64 35.33 -10.87
CA ALA A 145 -26.80 36.22 -10.81
C ALA A 145 -28.12 35.44 -10.89
N CYS A 146 -28.90 35.51 -9.81
CA CYS A 146 -30.14 34.75 -9.64
C CYS A 146 -31.42 35.60 -9.82
N SER A 147 -31.30 36.84 -10.26
CA SER A 147 -32.45 37.73 -10.51
C SER A 147 -32.20 38.64 -11.71
N ALA A 148 -33.26 38.91 -12.48
CA ALA A 148 -33.21 39.79 -13.64
C ALA A 148 -34.58 40.45 -13.91
N ALA A 149 -34.56 41.62 -14.55
CA ALA A 149 -35.77 42.31 -15.01
C ALA A 149 -36.01 42.05 -16.49
N TYR A 150 -37.24 41.68 -16.85
CA TYR A 150 -37.65 41.39 -18.22
C TYR A 150 -38.81 42.30 -18.61
N ALA A 151 -38.90 42.65 -19.90
CA ALA A 151 -40.02 43.45 -20.41
C ALA A 151 -41.35 42.73 -20.19
N VAL A 152 -42.43 43.51 -20.01
CA VAL A 152 -43.78 42.95 -19.87
C VAL A 152 -44.13 42.00 -21.02
N ASN A 153 -44.80 40.90 -20.70
CA ASN A 153 -45.18 39.80 -21.60
C ASN A 153 -44.01 38.99 -22.20
N THR A 154 -42.78 39.20 -21.76
CA THR A 154 -41.64 38.35 -22.17
C THR A 154 -41.84 36.93 -21.66
N SER A 155 -41.68 35.94 -22.54
CA SER A 155 -41.64 34.52 -22.18
C SER A 155 -40.19 34.10 -21.90
N VAL A 156 -39.89 33.74 -20.65
CA VAL A 156 -38.56 33.35 -20.18
C VAL A 156 -38.52 31.84 -19.97
N VAL A 157 -37.63 31.15 -20.66
CA VAL A 157 -37.36 29.71 -20.50
C VAL A 157 -36.19 29.52 -19.54
N LEU A 158 -36.41 28.81 -18.44
CA LEU A 158 -35.40 28.42 -17.46
C LEU A 158 -34.96 26.97 -17.73
N SER A 159 -33.66 26.71 -17.68
CA SER A 159 -33.05 25.38 -17.86
C SER A 159 -32.18 25.03 -16.65
N ALA A 160 -32.47 23.90 -16.01
CA ALA A 160 -31.73 23.38 -14.87
C ALA A 160 -30.67 22.35 -15.31
N THR A 161 -29.46 22.46 -14.76
CA THR A 161 -28.35 21.51 -14.97
C THR A 161 -27.85 20.99 -13.62
N PRO A 162 -28.02 19.70 -13.31
CA PRO A 162 -27.47 19.12 -12.08
C PRO A 162 -25.94 19.15 -12.05
N ALA A 163 -25.35 19.35 -10.87
CA ALA A 163 -23.91 19.14 -10.67
C ALA A 163 -23.57 17.63 -10.58
N ALA A 164 -22.29 17.28 -10.64
CA ALA A 164 -21.85 15.89 -10.49
C ALA A 164 -22.35 15.29 -9.17
N GLY A 165 -22.96 14.09 -9.24
CA GLY A 165 -23.54 13.42 -8.07
C GLY A 165 -24.89 13.97 -7.60
N GLN A 166 -25.56 14.83 -8.38
CA GLN A 166 -26.88 15.39 -8.08
C GLN A 166 -27.89 15.03 -9.18
N VAL A 167 -29.17 15.05 -8.83
CA VAL A 167 -30.31 14.90 -9.75
C VAL A 167 -31.25 16.10 -9.59
N PHE A 168 -31.81 16.58 -10.69
CA PHE A 168 -32.85 17.61 -10.66
C PHE A 168 -34.18 16.96 -10.21
N THR A 169 -34.79 17.51 -9.17
CA THR A 169 -36.00 16.95 -8.55
C THR A 169 -37.27 17.71 -8.94
N GLY A 170 -37.16 18.98 -9.32
CA GLY A 170 -38.28 19.73 -9.88
C GLY A 170 -38.22 21.23 -9.66
N TRP A 171 -39.22 21.90 -10.23
CA TRP A 171 -39.46 23.34 -10.09
C TRP A 171 -40.56 23.64 -9.06
N GLY A 172 -40.48 24.83 -8.45
CA GLY A 172 -41.52 25.41 -7.59
C GLY A 172 -41.77 26.89 -7.85
N GLY A 173 -42.83 27.45 -7.25
CA GLY A 173 -43.23 28.85 -7.41
C GLY A 173 -44.02 29.10 -8.69
N ALA A 174 -43.58 30.06 -9.51
CA ALA A 174 -44.20 30.37 -10.81
C ALA A 174 -43.98 29.29 -11.89
N CYS A 175 -43.25 28.23 -11.54
CA CYS A 175 -42.97 27.03 -12.32
C CYS A 175 -43.41 25.79 -11.55
N THR A 176 -43.81 24.73 -12.25
CA THR A 176 -44.08 23.40 -11.67
C THR A 176 -43.61 22.29 -12.61
N GLY A 177 -43.36 21.10 -12.05
CA GLY A 177 -42.98 19.91 -12.81
C GLY A 177 -41.52 19.47 -12.62
N ALA A 178 -41.22 18.25 -13.07
CA ALA A 178 -39.92 17.59 -12.91
C ALA A 178 -39.02 17.67 -14.17
N GLY A 179 -39.52 18.25 -15.26
CA GLY A 179 -38.72 18.44 -16.48
C GLY A 179 -37.60 19.47 -16.28
N PRO A 180 -36.43 19.31 -16.91
CA PRO A 180 -35.28 20.20 -16.69
C PRO A 180 -35.48 21.61 -17.27
N SER A 181 -36.60 21.88 -17.94
CA SER A 181 -36.96 23.20 -18.47
C SER A 181 -38.32 23.67 -17.95
N CYS A 182 -38.44 24.97 -17.72
CA CYS A 182 -39.71 25.64 -17.37
C CYS A 182 -39.86 26.96 -18.14
N THR A 183 -41.08 27.31 -18.56
CA THR A 183 -41.36 28.60 -19.21
C THR A 183 -42.22 29.50 -18.32
N VAL A 184 -41.82 30.77 -18.16
CA VAL A 184 -42.47 31.78 -17.33
C VAL A 184 -42.79 33.03 -18.15
N VAL A 185 -44.04 33.47 -18.18
CA VAL A 185 -44.45 34.72 -18.85
C VAL A 185 -44.51 35.88 -17.86
N MET A 186 -43.80 36.97 -18.17
CA MET A 186 -43.60 38.12 -17.28
C MET A 186 -44.74 39.15 -17.36
N SER A 187 -45.88 38.81 -16.75
CA SER A 187 -47.05 39.69 -16.59
C SER A 187 -47.05 40.48 -15.26
N GLN A 188 -46.20 40.07 -14.32
CA GLN A 188 -45.99 40.65 -12.99
C GLN A 188 -44.64 40.14 -12.46
N ALA A 189 -44.19 40.64 -11.30
CA ALA A 189 -43.02 40.08 -10.64
C ALA A 189 -43.28 38.62 -10.22
N ARG A 190 -42.30 37.72 -10.43
CA ARG A 190 -42.44 36.28 -10.20
C ARG A 190 -41.20 35.70 -9.50
N SER A 191 -41.40 34.57 -8.82
CA SER A 191 -40.32 33.81 -8.17
C SER A 191 -40.40 32.33 -8.56
N VAL A 192 -39.26 31.71 -8.84
CA VAL A 192 -39.13 30.29 -9.19
C VAL A 192 -38.10 29.64 -8.27
N ALA A 193 -38.35 28.40 -7.87
CA ALA A 193 -37.40 27.57 -7.15
C ALA A 193 -37.00 26.36 -8.01
N ALA A 194 -35.72 26.02 -8.02
CA ALA A 194 -35.17 24.82 -8.62
C ALA A 194 -34.55 23.96 -7.52
N THR A 195 -34.93 22.69 -7.44
CA THR A 195 -34.44 21.80 -6.40
C THR A 195 -33.64 20.65 -7.01
N PHE A 196 -32.43 20.44 -6.49
CA PHE A 196 -31.54 19.33 -6.78
C PHE A 196 -31.35 18.51 -5.50
N SER A 197 -31.21 17.20 -5.64
CA SER A 197 -30.88 16.31 -4.53
C SER A 197 -29.70 15.42 -4.89
N ALA A 198 -29.01 14.88 -3.89
CA ALA A 198 -27.96 13.89 -4.13
C ALA A 198 -28.51 12.69 -4.93
N ALA A 199 -27.77 12.27 -5.95
CA ALA A 199 -28.05 11.03 -6.66
C ALA A 199 -27.87 9.84 -5.70
N PRO A 200 -28.71 8.78 -5.77
CA PRO A 200 -28.52 7.60 -4.94
C PRO A 200 -27.14 6.97 -5.21
N ALA A 201 -26.38 6.69 -4.16
CA ALA A 201 -25.09 6.03 -4.30
C ALA A 201 -25.30 4.61 -4.85
N VAL A 202 -24.75 4.31 -6.03
CA VAL A 202 -24.79 2.95 -6.59
C VAL A 202 -23.89 2.07 -5.74
N GLN A 203 -24.50 1.12 -5.03
CA GLN A 203 -23.82 0.11 -4.23
C GLN A 203 -23.63 -1.16 -5.07
N ARG A 204 -22.49 -1.84 -4.90
CA ARG A 204 -22.15 -3.13 -5.49
C ARG A 204 -21.88 -4.13 -4.39
N THR A 205 -22.45 -5.33 -4.51
CA THR A 205 -22.28 -6.38 -3.50
C THR A 205 -21.04 -7.20 -3.81
N LEU A 206 -20.19 -7.38 -2.80
CA LEU A 206 -19.09 -8.35 -2.79
C LEU A 206 -19.47 -9.49 -1.86
N SER A 207 -19.45 -10.72 -2.38
CA SER A 207 -19.68 -11.94 -1.59
C SER A 207 -18.41 -12.79 -1.54
N VAL A 208 -18.10 -13.31 -0.35
CA VAL A 208 -16.97 -14.20 -0.13
C VAL A 208 -17.49 -15.57 0.29
N THR A 209 -17.01 -16.62 -0.35
CA THR A 209 -17.27 -18.01 0.03
C THR A 209 -16.01 -18.60 0.66
N LEU A 210 -16.16 -19.23 1.81
CA LEU A 210 -15.06 -19.96 2.46
C LEU A 210 -15.14 -21.44 2.09
N VAL A 211 -14.02 -22.02 1.68
CA VAL A 211 -13.82 -23.48 1.63
C VAL A 211 -12.81 -23.82 2.72
N GLY A 212 -13.16 -24.69 3.66
CA GLY A 212 -12.33 -24.94 4.85
C GLY A 212 -12.53 -23.88 5.95
N SER A 213 -11.66 -23.90 6.97
CA SER A 213 -11.82 -23.06 8.17
C SER A 213 -10.82 -21.89 8.19
N GLY A 214 -11.34 -20.67 8.31
CA GLY A 214 -10.57 -19.44 8.35
C GLY A 214 -11.49 -18.23 8.45
N VAL A 215 -10.90 -17.04 8.49
CA VAL A 215 -11.59 -15.75 8.51
C VAL A 215 -11.12 -14.93 7.32
N VAL A 216 -12.03 -14.19 6.68
CA VAL A 216 -11.68 -13.19 5.66
C VAL A 216 -12.24 -11.84 6.08
N ARG A 217 -11.38 -10.82 6.15
CA ARG A 217 -11.76 -9.44 6.48
C ARG A 217 -11.59 -8.52 5.28
N SER A 218 -12.39 -7.45 5.17
CA SER A 218 -12.21 -6.42 4.15
C SER A 218 -11.72 -5.08 4.71
N GLN A 219 -11.01 -4.33 3.87
CA GLN A 219 -10.81 -2.88 3.97
C GLN A 219 -11.28 -2.19 2.68
N PRO A 220 -12.21 -1.23 2.71
CA PRO A 220 -12.96 -0.74 3.88
C PRO A 220 -13.70 -1.84 4.64
N VAL A 221 -13.95 -1.62 5.94
CA VAL A 221 -14.62 -2.61 6.80
C VAL A 221 -16.03 -2.90 6.29
N GLY A 222 -16.41 -4.17 6.24
CA GLY A 222 -17.73 -4.59 5.78
C GLY A 222 -17.89 -6.10 5.73
N ILE A 223 -16.84 -6.84 5.38
CA ILE A 223 -16.80 -8.30 5.38
C ILE A 223 -15.96 -8.80 6.55
N GLU A 224 -16.52 -9.74 7.31
CA GLU A 224 -15.81 -10.57 8.28
C GLU A 224 -16.39 -12.00 8.22
N CYS A 225 -15.83 -12.80 7.31
CA CYS A 225 -16.31 -14.14 7.05
C CYS A 225 -16.05 -15.02 8.27
N GLY A 226 -17.15 -15.44 8.89
CA GLY A 226 -17.21 -15.96 10.26
C GLY A 226 -18.55 -15.54 10.89
N SER A 227 -18.98 -14.30 10.63
CA SER A 227 -20.30 -13.76 10.99
C SER A 227 -21.05 -13.12 9.82
N ALA A 228 -20.34 -12.45 8.89
CA ALA A 228 -20.91 -11.81 7.70
C ALA A 228 -19.99 -11.95 6.49
N CYS A 229 -20.42 -12.74 5.50
CA CYS A 229 -19.64 -13.07 4.31
C CYS A 229 -19.96 -12.23 3.06
N SER A 230 -20.76 -11.17 3.20
CA SER A 230 -21.12 -10.29 2.09
C SER A 230 -21.32 -8.86 2.57
N ALA A 231 -20.88 -7.88 1.78
CA ALA A 231 -21.11 -6.47 2.04
C ALA A 231 -21.29 -5.67 0.75
N SER A 232 -21.90 -4.49 0.88
CA SER A 232 -22.10 -3.54 -0.21
C SER A 232 -21.08 -2.41 -0.12
N PHE A 233 -20.43 -2.13 -1.23
CA PHE A 233 -19.44 -1.06 -1.36
C PHE A 233 -19.83 -0.12 -2.50
N GLY A 234 -19.45 1.16 -2.41
CA GLY A 234 -19.72 2.12 -3.48
C GLY A 234 -19.10 1.68 -4.80
N SER A 235 -19.80 1.93 -5.91
CA SER A 235 -19.28 1.64 -7.25
C SER A 235 -17.96 2.37 -7.48
N GLY A 236 -16.93 1.65 -7.91
CA GLY A 236 -15.55 2.14 -8.07
C GLY A 236 -14.66 2.04 -6.83
N ALA A 237 -15.20 1.64 -5.67
CA ALA A 237 -14.39 1.45 -4.46
C ALA A 237 -13.33 0.35 -4.65
N SER A 238 -12.12 0.59 -4.15
CA SER A 238 -11.07 -0.43 -4.02
C SER A 238 -11.23 -1.15 -2.68
N VAL A 239 -11.40 -2.47 -2.72
CA VAL A 239 -11.59 -3.33 -1.55
C VAL A 239 -10.40 -4.28 -1.45
N VAL A 240 -9.74 -4.30 -0.29
CA VAL A 240 -8.69 -5.26 0.06
C VAL A 240 -9.30 -6.33 0.95
N LEU A 241 -9.25 -7.59 0.53
CA LEU A 241 -9.59 -8.76 1.33
C LEU A 241 -8.33 -9.33 1.95
N THR A 242 -8.38 -9.74 3.22
CA THR A 242 -7.30 -10.41 3.93
C THR A 242 -7.82 -11.70 4.55
N ALA A 243 -7.25 -12.83 4.13
CA ALA A 243 -7.51 -14.16 4.66
C ALA A 243 -6.61 -14.46 5.86
N SER A 244 -7.19 -15.02 6.91
CA SER A 244 -6.51 -15.49 8.12
C SER A 244 -6.93 -16.95 8.38
N PRO A 245 -6.05 -17.94 8.21
CA PRO A 245 -6.36 -19.33 8.50
C PRO A 245 -6.75 -19.51 9.97
N ALA A 246 -7.70 -20.40 10.25
CA ALA A 246 -7.97 -20.84 11.62
C ALA A 246 -6.81 -21.69 12.16
N ALA A 247 -6.75 -21.93 13.47
CA ALA A 247 -5.75 -22.81 14.07
C ALA A 247 -5.78 -24.20 13.41
N GLY A 248 -4.61 -24.71 13.01
CA GLY A 248 -4.47 -25.99 12.30
C GLY A 248 -4.91 -25.96 10.83
N GLN A 249 -5.19 -24.78 10.25
CA GLN A 249 -5.50 -24.62 8.84
C GLN A 249 -4.43 -23.79 8.14
N ARG A 250 -4.35 -23.91 6.82
CA ARG A 250 -3.53 -23.08 5.93
C ARG A 250 -4.41 -22.44 4.85
N PHE A 251 -4.00 -21.26 4.38
CA PHE A 251 -4.62 -20.61 3.24
C PHE A 251 -3.99 -21.10 1.94
N ASN A 252 -4.80 -21.68 1.06
CA ASN A 252 -4.36 -22.23 -0.22
C ASN A 252 -4.40 -21.18 -1.33
N GLY A 253 -5.39 -20.27 -1.30
CA GLY A 253 -5.50 -19.21 -2.29
C GLY A 253 -6.92 -18.73 -2.55
N TRP A 254 -6.99 -17.73 -3.42
CA TRP A 254 -8.21 -17.11 -3.91
C TRP A 254 -8.64 -17.67 -5.26
N SER A 255 -9.96 -17.70 -5.51
CA SER A 255 -10.53 -17.85 -6.86
C SER A 255 -11.78 -16.96 -7.04
N GLY A 256 -12.32 -16.90 -8.27
CA GLY A 256 -13.42 -16.00 -8.63
C GLY A 256 -12.91 -14.63 -9.08
N ALA A 257 -13.41 -13.56 -8.46
CA ALA A 257 -12.97 -12.19 -8.74
C ALA A 257 -11.58 -11.84 -8.18
N CYS A 258 -10.97 -12.77 -7.44
CA CYS A 258 -9.59 -12.74 -6.94
C CYS A 258 -8.86 -14.01 -7.41
N SER A 259 -7.52 -13.98 -7.43
CA SER A 259 -6.68 -15.12 -7.78
C SER A 259 -5.36 -15.09 -7.02
N GLY A 260 -4.71 -16.24 -6.90
CA GLY A 260 -3.37 -16.37 -6.33
C GLY A 260 -3.36 -16.80 -4.86
N ALA A 261 -2.16 -17.06 -4.34
CA ALA A 261 -1.97 -17.68 -3.02
C ALA A 261 -1.52 -16.69 -1.93
N VAL A 262 -1.53 -15.39 -2.23
CA VAL A 262 -1.23 -14.31 -1.28
C VAL A 262 -2.43 -14.14 -0.35
N ALA A 263 -2.20 -14.04 0.95
CA ALA A 263 -3.29 -13.90 1.93
C ALA A 263 -4.13 -12.62 1.74
N SER A 264 -3.63 -11.62 1.00
CA SER A 264 -4.38 -10.43 0.62
C SER A 264 -4.78 -10.44 -0.86
N CYS A 265 -5.95 -9.89 -1.18
CA CYS A 265 -6.42 -9.63 -2.54
C CYS A 265 -7.05 -8.23 -2.64
N THR A 266 -6.63 -7.43 -3.60
CA THR A 266 -7.23 -6.11 -3.88
C THR A 266 -8.09 -6.15 -5.14
N LEU A 267 -9.32 -5.64 -5.05
CA LEU A 267 -10.28 -5.64 -6.16
C LEU A 267 -11.07 -4.32 -6.25
N ALA A 268 -11.38 -3.88 -7.48
CA ALA A 268 -12.20 -2.69 -7.72
C ALA A 268 -13.68 -3.07 -7.95
N MET A 269 -14.59 -2.42 -7.22
CA MET A 269 -16.03 -2.69 -7.24
C MET A 269 -16.76 -2.00 -8.40
N SER A 270 -16.53 -2.47 -9.62
CA SER A 270 -17.24 -1.99 -10.83
C SER A 270 -18.61 -2.65 -11.06
N ALA A 271 -18.81 -3.85 -10.50
CA ALA A 271 -20.03 -4.65 -10.58
C ALA A 271 -20.12 -5.53 -9.32
N ASN A 272 -21.20 -6.30 -9.18
CA ASN A 272 -21.28 -7.32 -8.13
C ASN A 272 -20.21 -8.39 -8.39
N ARG A 273 -19.51 -8.81 -7.32
CA ARG A 273 -18.38 -9.74 -7.42
C ARG A 273 -18.51 -10.86 -6.39
N SER A 274 -17.98 -12.03 -6.75
CA SER A 274 -17.86 -13.18 -5.85
C SER A 274 -16.41 -13.65 -5.80
N VAL A 275 -15.93 -13.96 -4.60
CA VAL A 275 -14.58 -14.44 -4.33
C VAL A 275 -14.67 -15.71 -3.49
N VAL A 276 -13.83 -16.70 -3.76
CA VAL A 276 -13.69 -17.89 -2.94
C VAL A 276 -12.33 -17.87 -2.26
N ALA A 277 -12.31 -17.97 -0.93
CA ALA A 277 -11.11 -18.17 -0.13
C ALA A 277 -11.01 -19.65 0.24
N THR A 278 -9.94 -20.32 -0.20
CA THR A 278 -9.74 -21.74 0.07
C THR A 278 -8.73 -21.93 1.18
N PHE A 279 -9.14 -22.62 2.22
CA PHE A 279 -8.34 -23.11 3.33
C PHE A 279 -8.34 -24.64 3.31
N SER A 280 -7.29 -25.23 3.84
CA SER A 280 -7.23 -26.68 4.07
C SER A 280 -6.54 -26.97 5.40
N ALA A 281 -6.70 -28.19 5.93
CA ALA A 281 -5.92 -28.61 7.08
C ALA A 281 -4.43 -28.42 6.79
N ALA A 282 -3.75 -27.71 7.68
CA ALA A 282 -2.29 -27.69 7.68
C ALA A 282 -1.81 -29.05 8.20
N THR A 283 -0.69 -29.53 7.70
CA THR A 283 -0.01 -30.68 8.32
C THR A 283 0.27 -30.36 9.79
N ALA A 284 0.11 -31.36 10.65
CA ALA A 284 0.43 -31.19 12.06
C ALA A 284 1.87 -30.70 12.17
N ALA A 285 2.03 -29.57 12.87
CA ALA A 285 3.32 -28.98 13.12
C ALA A 285 4.24 -30.01 13.79
N PRO A 286 5.39 -30.36 13.20
CA PRO A 286 6.32 -31.23 13.89
C PRO A 286 6.76 -30.57 15.20
N THR A 287 7.00 -31.40 16.20
CA THR A 287 7.40 -30.98 17.55
C THR A 287 8.81 -31.47 17.85
N TRP A 288 9.54 -30.69 18.64
CA TRP A 288 10.84 -31.12 19.13
C TRP A 288 10.67 -32.24 20.13
N GLN A 289 11.33 -33.36 19.88
CA GLN A 289 11.40 -34.49 20.80
C GLN A 289 12.30 -34.16 22.00
N THR A 290 12.17 -34.94 23.07
CA THR A 290 13.05 -34.80 24.23
C THR A 290 14.52 -34.89 23.82
N PRO A 291 15.38 -33.96 24.25
CA PRO A 291 16.80 -34.01 23.96
C PRO A 291 17.45 -35.31 24.42
N GLN A 292 18.39 -35.82 23.62
CA GLN A 292 19.12 -37.06 23.86
C GLN A 292 20.62 -36.85 23.76
N LEU A 293 21.35 -37.52 24.63
CA LEU A 293 22.80 -37.65 24.56
C LEU A 293 23.18 -38.55 23.37
N LEU A 294 24.01 -38.06 22.45
CA LEU A 294 24.25 -38.72 21.16
C LEU A 294 25.57 -39.50 21.11
N GLU A 295 26.58 -39.05 21.83
CA GLU A 295 27.79 -39.83 22.08
C GLU A 295 27.50 -40.91 23.13
N SER A 296 28.06 -42.10 22.97
CA SER A 296 27.77 -43.26 23.82
C SER A 296 28.98 -43.74 24.63
N ASN A 297 30.06 -42.96 24.66
CA ASN A 297 31.34 -43.30 25.27
C ASN A 297 31.75 -42.26 26.33
N ASN A 298 32.33 -42.76 27.43
CA ASN A 298 32.56 -42.02 28.67
C ASN A 298 33.76 -41.02 28.63
N ASP A 299 34.27 -40.69 27.44
CA ASP A 299 35.42 -39.78 27.24
C ASP A 299 34.97 -38.31 26.98
N PHE A 300 33.69 -38.08 26.62
CA PHE A 300 32.96 -36.79 26.65
C PHE A 300 33.75 -35.52 26.25
N ASN A 301 34.60 -35.60 25.22
CA ASN A 301 35.29 -34.42 24.69
C ASN A 301 35.03 -34.30 23.19
N VAL A 302 33.82 -33.87 22.83
CA VAL A 302 33.45 -33.61 21.44
C VAL A 302 33.98 -32.25 20.95
N GLY A 303 34.35 -32.19 19.68
CA GLY A 303 34.74 -30.95 19.00
C GLY A 303 33.53 -30.03 18.78
N SER A 304 33.79 -28.73 18.67
CA SER A 304 32.76 -27.69 18.49
C SER A 304 32.01 -27.73 17.16
N ARG A 305 32.50 -28.47 16.16
CA ARG A 305 31.88 -28.52 14.82
C ARG A 305 31.11 -29.83 14.65
N VAL A 306 29.84 -29.71 14.26
CA VAL A 306 28.96 -30.83 13.93
C VAL A 306 28.42 -30.66 12.52
N LEU A 307 28.28 -31.75 11.76
CA LEU A 307 27.53 -31.78 10.50
C LEU A 307 26.24 -32.56 10.69
N THR A 308 25.16 -32.05 10.10
CA THR A 308 23.83 -32.67 10.16
C THR A 308 23.25 -32.76 8.75
N ALA A 309 22.49 -33.82 8.49
CA ALA A 309 21.68 -33.95 7.28
C ALA A 309 20.41 -34.72 7.56
N VAL A 310 19.35 -34.41 6.80
CA VAL A 310 18.04 -35.07 6.89
C VAL A 310 17.60 -35.47 5.49
N SER A 311 17.24 -36.73 5.32
CA SER A 311 16.69 -37.25 4.07
C SER A 311 15.25 -36.76 3.83
N PRO A 312 14.75 -36.80 2.60
CA PRO A 312 13.32 -36.61 2.32
C PRO A 312 12.38 -37.57 3.08
N ALA A 313 12.86 -38.75 3.49
CA ALA A 313 12.10 -39.75 4.24
C ALA A 313 12.09 -39.52 5.77
N GLY A 314 12.86 -38.54 6.26
CA GLY A 314 12.95 -38.23 7.69
C GLY A 314 14.02 -39.00 8.46
N ASP A 315 14.84 -39.81 7.79
CA ASP A 315 16.11 -40.29 8.36
C ASP A 315 17.07 -39.11 8.53
N ALA A 316 17.96 -39.20 9.53
CA ALA A 316 18.95 -38.17 9.77
C ALA A 316 20.33 -38.78 10.04
N VAL A 317 21.38 -37.99 9.83
CA VAL A 317 22.75 -38.34 10.20
C VAL A 317 23.42 -37.14 10.86
N VAL A 318 24.17 -37.43 11.91
CA VAL A 318 24.99 -36.45 12.63
C VAL A 318 26.44 -36.94 12.60
N MET A 319 27.37 -36.05 12.30
CA MET A 319 28.81 -36.31 12.33
C MET A 319 29.51 -35.33 13.27
N TRP A 320 30.41 -35.85 14.09
CA TRP A 320 31.16 -35.06 15.06
C TRP A 320 32.60 -35.57 15.21
N GLU A 321 33.46 -34.75 15.77
CA GLU A 321 34.81 -35.14 16.19
C GLU A 321 34.83 -35.42 17.68
N GLN A 322 35.59 -36.43 18.10
CA GLN A 322 35.77 -36.76 19.51
C GLN A 322 37.16 -37.31 19.77
N SER A 323 37.68 -37.07 20.98
CA SER A 323 38.86 -37.77 21.51
C SER A 323 38.65 -39.29 21.46
N ASP A 324 39.71 -40.06 21.20
CA ASP A 324 39.63 -41.52 21.08
C ASP A 324 39.84 -42.27 22.40
N GLY A 325 39.73 -41.58 23.54
CA GLY A 325 39.78 -42.17 24.88
C GLY A 325 41.16 -42.59 25.37
N THR A 326 42.23 -42.34 24.60
CA THR A 326 43.59 -42.70 25.02
C THR A 326 44.21 -41.61 25.92
N PRO A 327 45.01 -41.99 26.94
CA PRO A 327 45.61 -41.05 27.89
C PRO A 327 46.55 -40.00 27.30
N ASP A 328 47.01 -40.18 26.05
CA ASP A 328 47.84 -39.22 25.30
C ASP A 328 47.03 -38.04 24.73
N GLY A 329 45.70 -38.09 24.77
CA GLY A 329 44.76 -36.96 24.75
C GLY A 329 44.71 -36.11 23.47
N ASN A 330 45.53 -36.41 22.46
CA ASN A 330 45.73 -35.54 21.30
C ASN A 330 45.13 -36.09 20.01
N THR A 331 44.79 -37.38 19.91
CA THR A 331 44.23 -37.94 18.68
C THR A 331 42.70 -37.87 18.71
N ARG A 332 42.10 -37.12 17.79
CA ARG A 332 40.65 -37.06 17.61
C ARG A 332 40.24 -37.84 16.39
N ARG A 333 39.10 -38.52 16.46
CA ARG A 333 38.49 -39.26 15.35
C ARG A 333 37.15 -38.65 14.97
N VAL A 334 36.75 -38.85 13.72
CA VAL A 334 35.42 -38.48 13.25
C VAL A 334 34.47 -39.65 13.45
N TYR A 335 33.34 -39.37 14.07
CA TYR A 335 32.24 -40.30 14.29
C TYR A 335 31.01 -39.85 13.52
N SER A 336 30.14 -40.80 13.23
CA SER A 336 28.84 -40.56 12.63
C SER A 336 27.79 -41.42 13.34
N ARG A 337 26.56 -40.92 13.45
CA ARG A 337 25.44 -41.67 13.98
C ARG A 337 24.21 -41.38 13.14
N ARG A 338 23.52 -42.43 12.74
CA ARG A 338 22.32 -42.36 11.89
C ARG A 338 21.08 -42.60 12.72
N TYR A 339 20.07 -41.77 12.49
CA TYR A 339 18.71 -41.97 12.91
C TYR A 339 17.91 -42.55 11.76
N VAL A 340 17.15 -43.62 12.02
CA VAL A 340 16.19 -44.19 11.08
C VAL A 340 14.78 -43.89 11.59
N ALA A 341 13.96 -43.28 10.74
CA ALA A 341 12.60 -42.90 11.10
C ALA A 341 11.81 -44.12 11.57
N GLY A 342 11.21 -44.02 12.76
CA GLY A 342 10.47 -45.12 13.39
C GLY A 342 11.31 -46.22 14.06
N GLN A 343 12.64 -46.21 13.90
CA GLN A 343 13.55 -47.21 14.50
C GLN A 343 14.51 -46.60 15.53
N GLY A 344 14.81 -45.30 15.46
CA GLY A 344 15.68 -44.61 16.42
C GLY A 344 17.13 -44.46 15.96
N TRP A 345 18.01 -44.11 16.90
CA TRP A 345 19.44 -43.90 16.66
C TRP A 345 20.22 -45.21 16.68
N ASN A 346 20.94 -45.51 15.60
CA ASN A 346 21.86 -46.64 15.52
C ASN A 346 23.12 -46.41 16.36
N ALA A 347 23.98 -47.42 16.50
CA ALA A 347 25.29 -47.24 17.14
C ALA A 347 26.16 -46.22 16.37
N ALA A 348 27.04 -45.51 17.10
CA ALA A 348 28.02 -44.62 16.50
C ALA A 348 29.05 -45.42 15.67
N VAL A 349 29.42 -44.89 14.51
CA VAL A 349 30.38 -45.49 13.57
C VAL A 349 31.53 -44.52 13.36
N VAL A 350 32.76 -45.00 13.56
CA VAL A 350 34.00 -44.25 13.25
C VAL A 350 34.17 -44.13 11.74
N VAL A 351 34.49 -42.94 11.23
CA VAL A 351 34.85 -42.74 9.83
C VAL A 351 36.29 -43.23 9.61
N PRO A 352 36.54 -44.23 8.75
CA PRO A 352 37.86 -44.86 8.66
C PRO A 352 38.96 -43.91 8.16
N GLY A 353 40.14 -43.94 8.77
CA GLY A 353 41.33 -43.22 8.26
C GLY A 353 41.24 -41.70 8.32
N VAL A 354 40.42 -41.13 9.22
CA VAL A 354 40.39 -39.70 9.52
C VAL A 354 40.73 -39.49 10.99
N SER A 355 41.89 -38.89 11.25
CA SER A 355 42.34 -38.51 12.58
C SER A 355 42.95 -37.10 12.55
N THR A 356 42.71 -36.31 13.60
CA THR A 356 43.28 -34.96 13.74
C THR A 356 43.98 -34.80 15.09
N SER A 357 44.94 -33.88 15.14
CA SER A 357 45.62 -33.48 16.39
C SER A 357 44.94 -32.31 17.11
N SER A 358 43.90 -31.73 16.52
CA SER A 358 43.17 -30.58 17.06
C SER A 358 41.67 -30.68 16.80
N SER A 359 40.87 -30.05 17.67
CA SER A 359 39.42 -30.00 17.55
C SER A 359 38.99 -29.15 16.36
N SER A 360 37.93 -29.57 15.67
CA SER A 360 37.19 -28.91 14.59
C SER A 360 37.83 -28.86 13.21
N VAL A 361 39.00 -29.48 12.98
CA VAL A 361 39.72 -29.36 11.70
C VAL A 361 39.19 -30.29 10.60
N ALA A 362 38.71 -31.49 10.93
CA ALA A 362 38.26 -32.43 9.91
C ALA A 362 36.89 -32.06 9.33
N LEU A 363 35.99 -31.53 10.16
CA LEU A 363 34.62 -31.18 9.78
C LEU A 363 34.43 -29.72 9.34
N LEU A 364 35.45 -28.85 9.52
CA LEU A 364 35.38 -27.45 9.11
C LEU A 364 35.00 -27.34 7.64
N GLU A 365 34.04 -26.47 7.33
CA GLU A 365 33.58 -26.16 5.96
C GLU A 365 33.09 -27.37 5.11
N GLY A 366 32.97 -28.56 5.70
CA GLY A 366 32.41 -29.72 5.02
C GLY A 366 30.90 -29.59 4.75
N ARG A 367 30.38 -30.45 3.88
CA ARG A 367 28.94 -30.61 3.64
C ARG A 367 28.56 -32.07 3.83
N LEU A 368 27.42 -32.28 4.49
CA LEU A 368 26.80 -33.58 4.66
C LEU A 368 25.44 -33.52 3.98
N LEU A 369 25.18 -34.42 3.04
CA LEU A 369 23.91 -34.54 2.33
C LEU A 369 23.39 -35.96 2.46
N MET A 370 22.07 -36.13 2.46
CA MET A 370 21.43 -37.44 2.60
C MET A 370 20.29 -37.60 1.59
N ASP A 371 20.37 -38.64 0.76
CA ASP A 371 19.38 -38.88 -0.29
C ASP A 371 18.12 -39.58 0.23
N GLY A 372 17.14 -39.77 -0.66
CA GLY A 372 15.88 -40.46 -0.36
C GLY A 372 16.03 -41.95 -0.04
N ALA A 373 17.15 -42.57 -0.40
CA ALA A 373 17.49 -43.95 -0.04
C ALA A 373 18.19 -44.05 1.33
N GLY A 374 18.50 -42.90 1.95
CA GLY A 374 19.19 -42.83 3.22
C GLY A 374 20.71 -42.97 3.12
N THR A 375 21.29 -42.82 1.92
CA THR A 375 22.74 -42.75 1.71
C THR A 375 23.23 -41.36 2.12
N ALA A 376 24.17 -41.30 3.06
CA ALA A 376 24.81 -40.04 3.43
C ALA A 376 26.08 -39.84 2.59
N THR A 377 26.27 -38.66 2.02
CA THR A 377 27.50 -38.27 1.32
C THR A 377 28.16 -37.13 2.08
N TRP A 378 29.41 -37.35 2.50
CA TRP A 378 30.25 -36.34 3.13
C TRP A 378 31.27 -35.80 2.12
N LEU A 379 31.24 -34.49 1.92
CA LEU A 379 32.16 -33.72 1.11
C LEU A 379 33.05 -32.88 2.02
N ARG A 380 34.36 -33.09 1.97
CA ARG A 380 35.34 -32.24 2.67
C ARG A 380 35.69 -31.01 1.83
N PRO A 381 36.30 -29.96 2.43
CA PRO A 381 36.68 -28.74 1.70
C PRO A 381 37.57 -29.00 0.48
N ASN A 382 38.45 -29.99 0.56
CA ASN A 382 39.33 -30.44 -0.52
C ASN A 382 38.66 -31.42 -1.52
N LEU A 383 37.33 -31.58 -1.44
CA LEU A 383 36.53 -32.52 -2.24
C LEU A 383 36.85 -34.00 -2.03
N GLU A 384 37.61 -34.35 -0.98
CA GLU A 384 37.63 -35.73 -0.50
C GLU A 384 36.20 -36.13 -0.12
N THR A 385 35.74 -37.21 -0.74
CA THR A 385 34.33 -37.63 -0.68
C THR A 385 34.22 -39.03 -0.16
N ARG A 386 33.23 -39.25 0.70
CA ARG A 386 32.89 -40.55 1.26
C ARG A 386 31.38 -40.73 1.28
N ARG A 387 30.92 -41.96 1.11
CA ARG A 387 29.52 -42.31 1.24
C ARG A 387 29.29 -43.35 2.32
N PHE A 388 28.23 -43.17 3.09
CA PHE A 388 27.75 -44.11 4.07
C PHE A 388 26.48 -44.79 3.56
N THR A 389 26.50 -46.12 3.52
CA THR A 389 25.29 -46.95 3.36
C THR A 389 25.14 -47.88 4.57
N THR A 390 23.92 -48.37 4.81
CA THR A 390 23.69 -49.38 5.85
C THR A 390 24.35 -50.72 5.56
N ALA A 391 24.57 -51.03 4.28
CA ALA A 391 25.15 -52.30 3.85
C ALA A 391 26.67 -52.32 4.00
N SER A 392 27.35 -51.20 3.72
CA SER A 392 28.81 -51.14 3.60
C SER A 392 29.50 -50.19 4.58
N GLY A 393 28.76 -49.43 5.38
CA GLY A 393 29.33 -48.34 6.17
C GLY A 393 29.94 -47.25 5.27
N TRP A 394 30.94 -46.54 5.79
CA TRP A 394 31.67 -45.51 5.07
C TRP A 394 32.62 -46.11 4.02
N SER A 395 32.52 -45.61 2.79
CA SER A 395 33.43 -45.96 1.69
C SER A 395 34.87 -45.50 1.95
N SER A 396 35.80 -46.07 1.19
CA SER A 396 37.11 -45.43 0.99
C SER A 396 36.93 -44.03 0.39
N PRO A 397 37.85 -43.09 0.66
CA PRO A 397 37.80 -41.76 0.07
C PRO A 397 37.96 -41.84 -1.45
N PHE A 398 37.22 -41.02 -2.17
CA PHE A 398 37.42 -40.78 -3.59
C PHE A 398 37.38 -39.27 -3.86
N VAL A 399 38.09 -38.84 -4.89
CA VAL A 399 38.29 -37.43 -5.24
C VAL A 399 37.93 -37.20 -6.70
N PRO A 400 37.57 -35.96 -7.09
CA PRO A 400 37.37 -35.62 -8.49
C PRO A 400 38.68 -35.66 -9.30
N PRO A 401 38.60 -35.63 -10.64
CA PRO A 401 39.78 -35.45 -11.49
C PRO A 401 40.62 -34.25 -11.05
N ALA A 402 41.94 -34.40 -11.06
CA ALA A 402 42.86 -33.39 -10.58
C ALA A 402 42.67 -32.04 -11.28
N ARG A 403 42.71 -30.97 -10.50
CA ARG A 403 42.59 -29.59 -10.97
C ARG A 403 43.39 -28.65 -10.06
N SER A 404 43.93 -27.57 -10.62
CA SER A 404 44.61 -26.53 -9.86
C SER A 404 43.59 -25.59 -9.19
N GLY A 405 43.65 -25.50 -7.86
CA GLY A 405 42.95 -24.48 -7.08
C GLY A 405 41.43 -24.71 -6.88
N GLY A 406 40.89 -23.96 -5.92
CA GLY A 406 39.49 -23.97 -5.52
C GLY A 406 39.15 -25.00 -4.45
N LEU A 407 38.36 -24.59 -3.46
CA LEU A 407 37.80 -25.45 -2.41
C LEU A 407 36.29 -25.55 -2.59
N LEU A 408 35.68 -26.54 -1.94
CA LEU A 408 34.22 -26.67 -1.84
C LEU A 408 33.60 -25.35 -1.39
N SER A 409 32.73 -24.77 -2.21
CA SER A 409 31.98 -23.57 -1.86
C SER A 409 30.53 -23.92 -1.50
N ALA A 410 29.84 -24.61 -2.43
CA ALA A 410 28.48 -25.09 -2.21
C ALA A 410 28.22 -26.42 -2.91
N ALA A 411 27.22 -27.15 -2.40
CA ALA A 411 26.77 -28.43 -2.94
C ALA A 411 25.26 -28.55 -2.78
N VAL A 412 24.60 -29.07 -3.81
CA VAL A 412 23.17 -29.34 -3.84
C VAL A 412 22.91 -30.77 -4.30
N MET A 413 21.91 -31.41 -3.71
CA MET A 413 21.49 -32.76 -4.07
C MET A 413 20.11 -32.72 -4.73
N ASP A 414 19.98 -33.44 -5.84
CA ASP A 414 18.70 -33.61 -6.52
C ASP A 414 17.86 -34.74 -5.91
N ALA A 415 16.64 -34.93 -6.39
CA ALA A 415 15.74 -35.98 -5.90
C ALA A 415 16.25 -37.41 -6.18
N THR A 416 17.18 -37.58 -7.12
CA THR A 416 17.79 -38.88 -7.46
C THR A 416 18.98 -39.22 -6.56
N GLY A 417 19.51 -38.25 -5.81
CA GLY A 417 20.72 -38.36 -5.01
C GLY A 417 21.99 -37.96 -5.75
N ALA A 418 21.89 -37.41 -6.98
CA ALA A 418 23.03 -36.82 -7.66
C ALA A 418 23.37 -35.47 -7.01
N ILE A 419 24.66 -35.16 -6.93
CA ILE A 419 25.16 -33.97 -6.24
C ILE A 419 25.88 -33.07 -7.22
N GLY A 420 25.39 -31.84 -7.38
CA GLY A 420 26.08 -30.76 -8.06
C GLY A 420 26.92 -29.98 -7.06
N VAL A 421 28.20 -29.76 -7.38
CA VAL A 421 29.14 -28.99 -6.56
C VAL A 421 29.60 -27.77 -7.35
N VAL A 422 29.73 -26.64 -6.67
CA VAL A 422 30.47 -25.48 -7.16
C VAL A 422 31.66 -25.18 -6.26
N ILE A 423 32.78 -24.85 -6.88
CA ILE A 423 34.00 -24.40 -6.21
C ILE A 423 34.37 -23.00 -6.69
N SER A 424 34.99 -22.25 -5.79
CA SER A 424 35.46 -20.89 -6.06
C SER A 424 36.88 -20.69 -5.49
N GLY A 425 37.59 -19.70 -5.99
CA GLY A 425 38.99 -19.42 -5.68
C GLY A 425 39.52 -18.34 -6.62
N GLN A 426 40.28 -18.75 -7.64
CA GLN A 426 40.64 -17.86 -8.76
C GLN A 426 39.62 -17.91 -9.90
N ASP A 427 38.76 -18.92 -9.90
CA ASP A 427 37.73 -19.10 -10.91
C ASP A 427 36.55 -19.88 -10.29
N VAL A 428 35.40 -19.88 -10.97
CA VAL A 428 34.23 -20.69 -10.59
C VAL A 428 34.04 -21.89 -11.51
N TYR A 429 33.95 -23.07 -10.89
CA TYR A 429 33.76 -24.33 -11.60
C TYR A 429 32.69 -25.18 -10.95
N ASN A 430 32.03 -25.97 -11.80
CA ASN A 430 31.04 -26.95 -11.43
C ASN A 430 31.55 -28.36 -11.75
N ILE A 431 31.18 -29.31 -10.90
CA ILE A 431 31.33 -30.73 -11.15
C ILE A 431 30.15 -31.47 -10.53
N SER A 432 29.78 -32.60 -11.11
CA SER A 432 28.67 -33.40 -10.62
C SER A 432 29.15 -34.79 -10.19
N LEU A 433 28.57 -35.28 -9.10
CA LEU A 433 28.69 -36.64 -8.62
C LEU A 433 27.36 -37.36 -8.90
N PRO A 434 27.33 -38.32 -9.84
CA PRO A 434 26.10 -39.05 -10.13
C PRO A 434 25.57 -39.81 -8.92
N ALA A 435 24.24 -39.98 -8.89
CA ALA A 435 23.58 -40.81 -7.89
C ALA A 435 24.20 -42.21 -7.88
N ASN A 436 24.47 -42.75 -6.70
CA ASN A 436 25.02 -44.10 -6.49
C ASN A 436 26.40 -44.39 -7.14
N ALA A 437 27.07 -43.42 -7.77
CA ALA A 437 28.42 -43.58 -8.33
C ALA A 437 29.52 -43.04 -7.40
N ASN A 438 30.61 -43.79 -7.17
CA ASN A 438 31.78 -43.30 -6.42
C ASN A 438 32.84 -42.68 -7.35
N SER A 439 32.38 -42.04 -8.43
CA SER A 439 33.21 -41.44 -9.47
C SER A 439 32.59 -40.14 -9.94
N TRP A 440 33.37 -39.07 -9.92
CA TRP A 440 32.95 -37.74 -10.37
C TRP A 440 32.93 -37.64 -11.89
N LEU A 441 32.07 -36.76 -12.41
CA LEU A 441 32.08 -36.37 -13.82
C LEU A 441 33.25 -35.41 -14.14
N THR A 442 33.25 -34.84 -15.34
CA THR A 442 34.24 -33.85 -15.77
C THR A 442 33.91 -32.45 -15.26
N TRP A 443 34.95 -31.66 -15.01
CA TRP A 443 34.83 -30.25 -14.65
C TRP A 443 34.19 -29.42 -15.77
N ALA A 444 33.27 -28.54 -15.38
CA ALA A 444 32.70 -27.49 -16.22
C ALA A 444 33.07 -26.12 -15.63
N ARG A 445 33.60 -25.24 -16.46
CA ARG A 445 33.85 -23.85 -16.06
C ARG A 445 32.53 -23.07 -16.07
N VAL A 446 32.30 -22.24 -15.06
CA VAL A 446 31.04 -21.50 -14.86
C VAL A 446 31.21 -20.00 -15.12
N ASP A 447 32.35 -19.44 -14.74
CA ASP A 447 32.68 -18.03 -14.99
C ASP A 447 33.22 -17.78 -16.39
N ALA A 448 33.38 -16.49 -16.74
CA ALA A 448 33.85 -16.07 -18.06
C ALA A 448 35.35 -15.77 -18.12
N SER A 449 36.04 -15.60 -16.99
CA SER A 449 37.41 -15.05 -16.98
C SER A 449 38.39 -15.85 -16.13
N GLY A 450 39.53 -16.22 -16.71
CA GLY A 450 40.62 -16.98 -16.07
C GLY A 450 41.47 -16.23 -15.04
N SER A 451 41.10 -15.00 -14.67
CA SER A 451 42.04 -14.04 -14.08
C SER A 451 41.45 -13.16 -12.97
N LEU A 452 40.17 -13.31 -12.62
CA LEU A 452 39.52 -12.48 -11.60
C LEU A 452 39.32 -13.29 -10.33
N ASP A 453 39.56 -12.68 -9.17
CA ASP A 453 39.35 -13.36 -7.89
C ASP A 453 37.85 -13.61 -7.69
N ALA A 454 37.44 -14.88 -7.74
CA ALA A 454 36.06 -15.30 -7.64
C ALA A 454 35.86 -16.15 -6.39
N LYS A 455 35.09 -15.65 -5.42
CA LYS A 455 34.92 -16.24 -4.09
C LYS A 455 33.46 -16.49 -3.77
N ASP A 456 33.24 -17.28 -2.72
CA ASP A 456 31.94 -17.40 -2.04
C ASP A 456 30.80 -17.84 -2.97
N ALA A 457 31.08 -18.80 -3.87
CA ALA A 457 30.06 -19.29 -4.79
C ALA A 457 28.97 -20.09 -4.08
N ASP A 458 27.71 -19.84 -4.42
CA ASP A 458 26.55 -20.63 -4.00
C ASP A 458 25.79 -21.18 -5.21
N VAL A 459 25.05 -22.27 -5.04
CA VAL A 459 24.30 -22.91 -6.12
C VAL A 459 22.94 -23.40 -5.65
N ALA A 460 21.92 -23.20 -6.49
CA ALA A 460 20.58 -23.73 -6.30
C ALA A 460 20.17 -24.62 -7.49
N LEU A 461 19.32 -25.61 -7.22
CA LEU A 461 18.81 -26.56 -8.21
C LEU A 461 17.27 -26.55 -8.19
N SER A 462 16.67 -26.58 -9.37
CA SER A 462 15.24 -26.78 -9.59
C SER A 462 14.93 -28.27 -9.88
N ALA A 463 13.69 -28.66 -9.64
CA ALA A 463 13.21 -30.01 -9.92
C ALA A 463 13.27 -30.39 -11.41
N ASP A 464 13.31 -29.41 -12.32
CA ASP A 464 13.45 -29.60 -13.76
C ASP A 464 14.90 -29.85 -14.22
N GLY A 465 15.86 -29.93 -13.29
CA GLY A 465 17.27 -30.14 -13.57
C GLY A 465 18.03 -28.87 -13.99
N THR A 466 17.39 -27.70 -13.95
CA THR A 466 18.10 -26.42 -14.10
C THR A 466 18.80 -26.03 -12.81
N ALA A 467 19.93 -25.33 -12.92
CA ALA A 467 20.69 -24.83 -11.77
C ALA A 467 21.00 -23.34 -11.94
N LEU A 468 21.23 -22.65 -10.83
CA LEU A 468 21.70 -21.27 -10.83
C LEU A 468 22.84 -21.15 -9.82
N ALA A 469 24.00 -20.67 -10.28
CA ALA A 469 25.15 -20.38 -9.44
C ALA A 469 25.31 -18.86 -9.33
N ILE A 470 25.65 -18.38 -8.14
CA ILE A 470 26.06 -17.01 -7.89
C ILE A 470 27.40 -16.98 -7.19
N TRP A 471 28.18 -15.92 -7.37
CA TRP A 471 29.46 -15.74 -6.69
C TRP A 471 29.84 -14.28 -6.60
N ARG A 472 30.81 -14.00 -5.74
CA ARG A 472 31.46 -12.70 -5.65
C ARG A 472 32.67 -12.69 -6.58
N GLU A 473 32.78 -11.70 -7.46
CA GLU A 473 33.87 -11.61 -8.43
C GLU A 473 34.46 -10.20 -8.44
N ARG A 474 35.79 -10.12 -8.44
CA ARG A 474 36.50 -8.83 -8.54
C ARG A 474 36.21 -8.17 -9.89
N ASN A 475 35.85 -6.89 -9.87
CA ASN A 475 35.60 -6.13 -11.09
C ASN A 475 36.90 -5.92 -11.89
N PRO A 476 36.86 -6.06 -13.22
CA PRO A 476 38.00 -5.72 -14.05
C PRO A 476 38.42 -4.26 -13.87
N GLY A 477 39.67 -4.05 -13.47
CA GLY A 477 40.27 -2.71 -13.41
C GLY A 477 40.11 -1.96 -12.08
N ASP A 478 39.43 -2.51 -11.07
CA ASP A 478 39.37 -1.92 -9.73
C ASP A 478 39.51 -2.96 -8.59
N ALA A 479 39.37 -2.54 -7.34
CA ALA A 479 39.48 -3.39 -6.15
C ALA A 479 38.13 -3.85 -5.58
N ASN A 480 37.03 -3.47 -6.20
CA ASN A 480 35.68 -3.79 -5.77
C ASN A 480 35.24 -5.15 -6.34
N TYR A 481 34.25 -5.73 -5.68
CA TYR A 481 33.62 -6.99 -6.02
C TYR A 481 32.15 -6.77 -6.30
N SER A 482 31.66 -7.51 -7.30
CA SER A 482 30.27 -7.56 -7.74
C SER A 482 29.72 -8.97 -7.55
N ILE A 483 28.40 -9.13 -7.56
CA ILE A 483 27.73 -10.43 -7.66
C ILE A 483 27.55 -10.80 -9.12
N LYS A 484 28.07 -11.97 -9.46
CA LYS A 484 27.85 -12.63 -10.75
C LYS A 484 26.87 -13.78 -10.57
N ALA A 485 26.15 -14.08 -11.64
CA ALA A 485 25.27 -15.22 -11.70
C ALA A 485 25.39 -15.92 -13.06
N ALA A 486 25.40 -17.24 -13.07
CA ALA A 486 25.26 -18.06 -14.27
C ALA A 486 24.15 -19.09 -14.07
N ARG A 487 23.43 -19.38 -15.15
CA ARG A 487 22.36 -20.38 -15.15
C ARG A 487 22.79 -21.61 -15.93
N TYR A 488 22.51 -22.79 -15.42
CA TYR A 488 22.63 -24.05 -16.13
C TYR A 488 21.31 -24.41 -16.79
N ALA A 489 21.35 -24.65 -18.11
CA ALA A 489 20.24 -25.21 -18.87
C ALA A 489 20.54 -26.68 -19.19
N ALA A 490 19.59 -27.58 -18.90
CA ALA A 490 19.79 -29.03 -19.05
C ALA A 490 20.27 -29.48 -20.45
N LEU A 491 19.83 -28.78 -21.51
CA LEU A 491 20.21 -29.08 -22.90
C LEU A 491 21.38 -28.23 -23.44
N GLY A 492 21.84 -27.23 -22.69
CA GLY A 492 22.77 -26.20 -23.19
C GLY A 492 23.96 -25.88 -22.28
N GLY A 493 24.03 -26.48 -21.10
CA GLY A 493 25.11 -26.23 -20.14
C GLY A 493 24.99 -24.87 -19.43
N TRP A 494 26.10 -24.44 -18.83
CA TRP A 494 26.22 -23.14 -18.18
C TRP A 494 26.18 -22.01 -19.21
N GLN A 495 25.26 -21.07 -19.01
CA GLN A 495 25.14 -19.86 -19.81
C GLN A 495 26.18 -18.82 -19.37
N PRO A 496 26.52 -17.85 -20.24
CA PRO A 496 27.45 -16.77 -19.88
C PRO A 496 27.02 -16.04 -18.60
N PRO A 497 27.96 -15.72 -17.69
CA PRO A 497 27.63 -15.04 -16.45
C PRO A 497 27.16 -13.61 -16.66
N GLN A 498 26.28 -13.16 -15.77
CA GLN A 498 25.72 -11.82 -15.73
C GLN A 498 26.04 -11.16 -14.38
N THR A 499 26.33 -9.86 -14.38
CA THR A 499 26.39 -9.07 -13.14
C THR A 499 24.96 -8.78 -12.69
N ILE A 500 24.65 -9.04 -11.41
CA ILE A 500 23.28 -8.89 -10.89
C ILE A 500 23.16 -7.88 -9.76
N ASP A 501 24.27 -7.36 -9.26
CA ASP A 501 24.28 -6.13 -8.47
C ASP A 501 24.48 -4.93 -9.40
N THR A 502 23.72 -3.87 -9.17
CA THR A 502 23.73 -2.66 -10.00
C THR A 502 24.26 -1.46 -9.23
N SER A 503 24.92 -1.70 -8.10
CA SER A 503 25.43 -0.66 -7.20
C SER A 503 26.95 -0.49 -7.38
N PHE A 504 27.49 0.65 -6.95
CA PHE A 504 28.93 0.90 -6.95
C PHE A 504 29.62 0.46 -5.66
N ASP A 505 28.85 0.07 -4.64
CA ASP A 505 29.39 -0.37 -3.35
C ASP A 505 30.04 -1.74 -3.47
N ASN A 506 31.00 -2.02 -2.60
CA ASN A 506 31.69 -3.31 -2.62
C ASN A 506 30.84 -4.41 -1.97
N VAL A 507 30.76 -5.58 -2.60
CA VAL A 507 30.18 -6.78 -1.97
C VAL A 507 31.10 -7.25 -0.84
N SER A 508 30.51 -7.48 0.34
CA SER A 508 31.24 -7.85 1.55
C SER A 508 31.95 -9.21 1.41
N PRO A 509 33.23 -9.31 1.80
CA PRO A 509 33.94 -10.59 1.88
C PRO A 509 33.49 -11.49 3.04
N GLU A 510 32.85 -10.91 4.07
CA GLU A 510 32.54 -11.62 5.31
C GLU A 510 31.20 -12.37 5.26
N SER A 511 30.42 -12.15 4.20
CA SER A 511 29.04 -12.61 4.08
C SER A 511 28.82 -13.28 2.73
N PRO A 512 28.98 -14.62 2.65
CA PRO A 512 28.73 -15.36 1.41
C PRO A 512 27.30 -15.09 0.88
N PRO A 513 27.15 -14.80 -0.43
CA PRO A 513 25.85 -14.61 -1.03
C PRO A 513 25.08 -15.94 -1.06
N ARG A 514 23.74 -15.86 -1.08
CA ARG A 514 22.87 -17.05 -1.07
C ARG A 514 21.89 -17.05 -2.23
N VAL A 515 21.68 -18.23 -2.83
CA VAL A 515 20.67 -18.43 -3.89
C VAL A 515 19.72 -19.58 -3.53
N ALA A 516 18.43 -19.41 -3.84
CA ALA A 516 17.46 -20.49 -3.83
C ALA A 516 16.56 -20.42 -5.08
N MET A 517 16.07 -21.58 -5.51
CA MET A 517 15.31 -21.73 -6.74
C MET A 517 14.06 -22.59 -6.52
N ASP A 518 12.97 -22.23 -7.21
CA ASP A 518 11.72 -22.98 -7.19
C ASP A 518 11.71 -24.10 -8.25
N ALA A 519 10.63 -24.88 -8.31
CA ALA A 519 10.51 -25.97 -9.28
C ALA A 519 10.28 -25.52 -10.73
N ALA A 520 9.96 -24.24 -10.94
CA ALA A 520 9.79 -23.64 -12.27
C ALA A 520 11.08 -22.96 -12.76
N GLY A 521 12.16 -22.98 -11.97
CA GLY A 521 13.43 -22.36 -12.30
C GLY A 521 13.49 -20.85 -12.05
N ASN A 522 12.55 -20.28 -11.28
CA ASN A 522 12.68 -18.91 -10.76
C ASN A 522 13.53 -18.90 -9.50
N ALA A 523 14.38 -17.90 -9.32
CA ALA A 523 15.34 -17.86 -8.24
C ALA A 523 15.36 -16.52 -7.50
N ILE A 524 15.89 -16.55 -6.29
CA ILE A 524 16.21 -15.36 -5.49
C ILE A 524 17.68 -15.45 -5.11
N ALA A 525 18.42 -14.35 -5.34
CA ALA A 525 19.76 -14.15 -4.81
C ALA A 525 19.71 -13.08 -3.72
N VAL A 526 20.45 -13.28 -2.62
CA VAL A 526 20.57 -12.35 -1.50
C VAL A 526 22.04 -12.21 -1.14
N TRP A 527 22.51 -10.97 -0.91
CA TRP A 527 23.90 -10.69 -0.56
C TRP A 527 24.04 -9.46 0.33
N HIS A 528 25.24 -9.27 0.89
CA HIS A 528 25.62 -8.11 1.71
C HIS A 528 26.58 -7.23 0.90
N GLN A 529 26.24 -5.95 0.75
CA GLN A 529 27.00 -4.97 -0.03
C GLN A 529 26.99 -3.62 0.69
N GLY A 530 28.16 -3.01 0.82
CA GLY A 530 28.36 -1.91 1.78
C GLY A 530 27.95 -2.34 3.19
N ASP A 531 27.13 -1.52 3.86
CA ASP A 531 26.57 -1.86 5.17
C ASP A 531 25.13 -2.44 5.11
N SER A 532 24.65 -2.82 3.92
CA SER A 532 23.23 -3.19 3.70
C SER A 532 23.05 -4.57 3.07
N LEU A 533 21.87 -5.15 3.28
CA LEU A 533 21.48 -6.37 2.57
C LEU A 533 20.84 -5.99 1.23
N TYR A 534 20.99 -6.85 0.23
CA TYR A 534 20.39 -6.70 -1.08
C TYR A 534 19.80 -8.01 -1.55
N TYR A 535 18.78 -7.94 -2.40
CA TYR A 535 18.30 -9.10 -3.14
C TYR A 535 18.01 -8.77 -4.60
N ASN A 536 18.00 -9.79 -5.45
CA ASN A 536 17.48 -9.73 -6.81
C ASN A 536 16.71 -11.02 -7.10
N VAL A 537 15.75 -10.94 -8.02
CA VAL A 537 14.87 -12.05 -8.40
C VAL A 537 15.11 -12.38 -9.86
N PHE A 538 15.28 -13.67 -10.14
CA PHE A 538 15.35 -14.22 -11.49
C PHE A 538 14.00 -14.85 -11.86
N SER A 539 13.43 -14.41 -12.98
CA SER A 539 12.29 -15.05 -13.62
C SER A 539 12.77 -15.96 -14.75
N ALA A 540 12.32 -17.21 -14.78
CA ALA A 540 12.65 -18.15 -15.86
C ALA A 540 12.23 -17.65 -17.25
N THR A 541 11.19 -16.80 -17.32
CA THR A 541 10.70 -16.20 -18.56
C THR A 541 11.23 -14.78 -18.83
N GLY A 542 11.74 -14.10 -17.80
CA GLY A 542 12.06 -12.66 -17.85
C GLY A 542 13.52 -12.29 -17.55
N GLY A 543 14.33 -13.23 -17.07
CA GLY A 543 15.70 -12.95 -16.61
C GLY A 543 15.74 -12.30 -15.22
N TRP A 544 16.88 -11.69 -14.89
CA TRP A 544 17.07 -10.94 -13.64
C TRP A 544 16.31 -9.62 -13.65
N GLY A 545 15.74 -9.27 -12.50
CA GLY A 545 15.22 -7.94 -12.23
C GLY A 545 16.32 -6.95 -11.82
N THR A 546 15.90 -5.88 -11.16
CA THR A 546 16.82 -4.90 -10.55
C THR A 546 17.10 -5.26 -9.10
N ALA A 547 18.35 -5.10 -8.67
CA ALA A 547 18.73 -5.29 -7.27
C ALA A 547 17.98 -4.31 -6.36
N VAL A 548 17.48 -4.82 -5.23
CA VAL A 548 16.73 -4.05 -4.24
C VAL A 548 17.50 -4.05 -2.92
N GLN A 549 17.85 -2.86 -2.44
CA GLN A 549 18.44 -2.67 -1.11
C GLN A 549 17.38 -2.91 -0.03
N VAL A 550 17.75 -3.68 1.00
CA VAL A 550 16.90 -3.96 2.16
C VAL A 550 17.72 -3.85 3.44
N ASP A 551 17.07 -3.37 4.50
CA ASP A 551 17.70 -3.19 5.82
C ASP A 551 19.00 -2.36 5.73
N THR A 552 18.86 -1.06 5.48
CA THR A 552 20.00 -0.14 5.38
C THR A 552 20.79 -0.12 6.69
N ASN A 553 22.12 -0.20 6.60
CA ASN A 553 23.01 -0.34 7.76
C ASN A 553 22.72 -1.60 8.59
N ALA A 554 22.20 -2.66 7.95
CA ALA A 554 21.96 -3.95 8.57
C ALA A 554 23.21 -4.49 9.26
N VAL A 555 24.37 -4.42 8.61
CA VAL A 555 25.59 -5.08 9.09
C VAL A 555 26.76 -4.22 8.72
N ASN A 556 27.54 -3.76 9.71
CA ASN A 556 28.78 -3.05 9.40
C ASN A 556 29.83 -4.03 8.82
N SER A 557 30.85 -3.51 8.15
CA SER A 557 31.91 -4.31 7.52
C SER A 557 32.68 -5.27 8.43
N ASN A 558 32.56 -5.16 9.76
CA ASN A 558 33.26 -6.03 10.72
C ASN A 558 32.43 -7.24 11.18
N PHE A 559 31.19 -7.35 10.72
CA PHE A 559 30.30 -8.45 11.08
C PHE A 559 29.78 -9.17 9.84
N THR A 560 29.52 -10.46 10.00
CA THR A 560 28.88 -11.27 8.96
C THR A 560 27.36 -11.22 9.10
N ALA A 561 26.66 -11.10 7.98
CA ALA A 561 25.21 -11.08 7.91
C ALA A 561 24.58 -12.46 8.15
N GLN A 562 25.35 -13.55 8.10
CA GLN A 562 24.88 -14.93 8.31
C GLN A 562 23.56 -15.21 7.57
N ILE A 563 23.54 -14.94 6.26
CA ILE A 563 22.33 -15.01 5.44
C ILE A 563 21.85 -16.47 5.37
N GLY A 564 20.62 -16.72 5.80
CA GLY A 564 19.88 -17.96 5.56
C GLY A 564 18.81 -17.71 4.50
N LEU A 565 18.69 -18.61 3.51
CA LEU A 565 17.69 -18.52 2.45
C LEU A 565 17.16 -19.93 2.15
N VAL A 566 15.85 -20.07 2.23
CA VAL A 566 15.13 -21.31 1.91
C VAL A 566 13.95 -20.97 1.00
N MET A 567 13.62 -21.88 0.10
CA MET A 567 12.53 -21.71 -0.86
C MET A 567 11.78 -23.02 -1.09
N THR A 568 10.46 -22.93 -1.10
CA THR A 568 9.58 -24.03 -1.48
C THR A 568 9.59 -24.26 -3.00
N PRO A 569 9.20 -25.47 -3.47
CA PRO A 569 8.99 -25.72 -4.90
C PRO A 569 8.02 -24.74 -5.58
N SER A 570 7.13 -24.11 -4.82
CA SER A 570 6.17 -23.11 -5.30
C SER A 570 6.70 -21.68 -5.40
N GLY A 571 7.95 -21.43 -5.00
CA GLY A 571 8.58 -20.10 -5.04
C GLY A 571 8.35 -19.25 -3.79
N ARG A 572 7.61 -19.72 -2.79
CA ARG A 572 7.58 -19.08 -1.46
C ARG A 572 8.95 -19.22 -0.80
N ALA A 573 9.53 -18.12 -0.33
CA ALA A 573 10.84 -18.14 0.31
C ALA A 573 10.86 -17.41 1.65
N VAL A 574 11.76 -17.81 2.53
CA VAL A 574 12.08 -17.10 3.77
C VAL A 574 13.58 -16.80 3.77
N VAL A 575 13.90 -15.55 4.07
CA VAL A 575 15.28 -15.09 4.28
C VAL A 575 15.44 -14.72 5.74
N THR A 576 16.56 -15.10 6.34
CA THR A 576 17.01 -14.63 7.65
C THR A 576 18.41 -14.02 7.54
N TRP A 577 18.70 -13.02 8.36
CA TRP A 577 20.04 -12.46 8.47
C TRP A 577 20.24 -11.89 9.87
N ARG A 578 21.50 -11.79 10.27
CA ARG A 578 21.94 -11.06 11.44
C ARG A 578 21.99 -9.56 11.10
N SER A 579 21.36 -8.75 11.95
CA SER A 579 21.27 -7.30 11.86
C SER A 579 21.88 -6.68 13.13
N GLY A 580 22.78 -5.73 12.94
CA GLY A 580 23.66 -5.20 13.98
C GLY A 580 24.57 -6.28 14.55
N ILE A 581 24.74 -6.25 15.87
CA ILE A 581 25.64 -7.18 16.56
C ILE A 581 24.93 -8.50 16.88
N PHE A 582 23.63 -8.48 17.17
CA PHE A 582 22.95 -9.68 17.71
C PHE A 582 21.54 -9.95 17.19
N ALA A 583 20.85 -9.01 16.53
CA ALA A 583 19.46 -9.25 16.16
C ALA A 583 19.38 -10.20 14.97
N VAL A 584 18.42 -11.12 14.98
CA VAL A 584 18.08 -11.93 13.80
C VAL A 584 16.80 -11.34 13.21
N LYS A 585 16.84 -10.97 11.92
CA LYS A 585 15.70 -10.47 11.15
C LYS A 585 15.32 -11.46 10.06
N SER A 586 14.11 -11.28 9.51
CA SER A 586 13.58 -12.10 8.43
C SER A 586 12.66 -11.34 7.48
N MET A 587 12.46 -11.90 6.28
CA MET A 587 11.41 -11.50 5.34
C MET A 587 10.81 -12.74 4.66
N GLN A 588 9.57 -12.62 4.21
CA GLN A 588 8.86 -13.64 3.43
C GLN A 588 8.72 -13.15 1.98
N TYR A 589 9.18 -13.93 1.01
CA TYR A 589 8.94 -13.67 -0.41
C TYR A 589 7.72 -14.42 -0.91
N THR A 590 6.75 -13.69 -1.45
CA THR A 590 5.60 -14.29 -2.11
C THR A 590 5.68 -14.07 -3.62
N PRO A 591 5.61 -15.13 -4.44
CA PRO A 591 5.59 -15.00 -5.90
C PRO A 591 4.53 -13.99 -6.37
N GLY A 592 4.94 -13.06 -7.23
CA GLY A 592 4.08 -11.98 -7.75
C GLY A 592 3.86 -10.78 -6.82
N SER A 593 4.17 -10.89 -5.52
CA SER A 593 4.05 -9.77 -4.57
C SER A 593 5.38 -9.29 -4.00
N GLY A 594 6.45 -10.07 -4.13
CA GLY A 594 7.78 -9.71 -3.63
C GLY A 594 7.97 -10.02 -2.14
N PHE A 595 9.01 -9.41 -1.56
CA PHE A 595 9.31 -9.56 -0.14
C PHE A 595 8.42 -8.71 0.77
N SER A 596 8.07 -9.24 1.93
CA SER A 596 7.51 -8.48 3.05
C SER A 596 8.51 -7.47 3.61
N ALA A 597 8.04 -6.53 4.45
CA ALA A 597 8.95 -5.72 5.25
C ALA A 597 9.79 -6.61 6.21
N PRO A 598 11.03 -6.20 6.55
CA PRO A 598 11.85 -6.85 7.57
C PRO A 598 11.12 -6.97 8.92
N ALA A 599 11.14 -8.17 9.49
CA ALA A 599 10.60 -8.45 10.82
C ALA A 599 11.70 -9.02 11.72
N VAL A 600 11.75 -8.58 12.98
CA VAL A 600 12.67 -9.12 13.99
C VAL A 600 12.19 -10.51 14.39
N VAL A 601 13.06 -11.51 14.24
CA VAL A 601 12.85 -12.88 14.72
C VAL A 601 13.22 -12.97 16.19
N ASN A 602 14.39 -12.45 16.55
CA ASN A 602 14.85 -12.35 17.93
C ASN A 602 15.83 -11.18 18.08
N SER A 603 15.86 -10.56 19.26
CA SER A 603 16.80 -9.46 19.54
C SER A 603 18.24 -9.92 19.72
N TYR A 604 18.44 -11.18 20.10
CA TYR A 604 19.76 -11.80 20.27
C TYR A 604 19.77 -13.21 19.68
N GLY A 605 20.56 -13.46 18.64
CA GLY A 605 20.72 -14.78 18.06
C GLY A 605 22.04 -14.91 17.32
N ALA A 606 22.68 -16.05 17.49
CA ALA A 606 23.86 -16.49 16.76
C ALA A 606 23.63 -17.91 16.22
N ASP A 607 24.49 -18.33 15.29
CA ASP A 607 24.51 -19.68 14.71
C ASP A 607 23.13 -20.16 14.26
N SER A 608 22.42 -19.29 13.53
CA SER A 608 21.06 -19.57 13.11
C SER A 608 21.01 -20.51 11.90
N HIS A 609 20.18 -21.54 11.99
CA HIS A 609 19.89 -22.50 10.93
C HIS A 609 18.42 -22.45 10.57
N LEU A 610 18.13 -22.27 9.28
CA LEU A 610 16.78 -22.06 8.76
C LEU A 610 16.33 -23.27 7.94
N GLY A 611 15.12 -23.75 8.22
CA GLY A 611 14.40 -24.75 7.45
C GLY A 611 13.04 -24.25 7.01
N GLN A 612 12.50 -24.82 5.94
CA GLN A 612 11.14 -24.54 5.48
C GLN A 612 10.48 -25.80 4.95
N ASP A 613 9.22 -26.00 5.34
CA ASP A 613 8.39 -27.07 4.80
C ASP A 613 7.78 -26.71 3.44
N ALA A 614 7.18 -27.68 2.76
CA ALA A 614 6.55 -27.48 1.46
C ALA A 614 5.36 -26.51 1.49
N ASP A 615 4.78 -26.24 2.66
CA ASP A 615 3.67 -25.29 2.85
C ASP A 615 4.16 -23.84 2.98
N GLY A 616 5.47 -23.66 3.16
CA GLY A 616 6.12 -22.38 3.35
C GLY A 616 6.33 -22.03 4.82
N ASN A 617 5.92 -22.87 5.77
CA ASN A 617 6.21 -22.61 7.18
C ASN A 617 7.71 -22.78 7.41
N ALA A 618 8.31 -21.85 8.14
CA ALA A 618 9.73 -21.89 8.45
C ALA A 618 9.98 -22.23 9.90
N VAL A 619 11.10 -22.88 10.16
CA VAL A 619 11.63 -23.14 11.50
C VAL A 619 13.05 -22.62 11.53
N ILE A 620 13.38 -21.89 12.58
CA ILE A 620 14.75 -21.45 12.85
C ILE A 620 15.21 -22.10 14.15
N VAL A 621 16.46 -22.56 14.16
CA VAL A 621 17.21 -22.95 15.36
C VAL A 621 18.35 -21.97 15.53
N TYR A 622 18.55 -21.42 16.73
CA TYR A 622 19.56 -20.42 16.99
C TYR A 622 20.05 -20.50 18.44
N VAL A 623 21.25 -19.98 18.68
CA VAL A 623 21.84 -19.84 20.02
C VAL A 623 21.54 -18.43 20.53
N ALA A 624 21.08 -18.32 21.78
CA ALA A 624 20.84 -17.03 22.43
C ALA A 624 21.16 -17.10 23.93
N PRO A 625 21.30 -15.96 24.63
CA PRO A 625 21.52 -15.96 26.08
C PRO A 625 20.48 -16.80 26.83
N ASP A 626 20.93 -17.49 27.87
CA ASP A 626 20.18 -18.50 28.62
C ASP A 626 18.84 -18.01 29.19
N ARG A 627 18.80 -16.74 29.58
CA ARG A 627 17.61 -16.08 30.11
C ARG A 627 17.52 -14.66 29.60
N TRP A 628 16.36 -14.29 29.08
CA TRP A 628 16.06 -12.90 28.73
C TRP A 628 14.81 -12.45 29.49
N PRO A 629 14.79 -11.25 30.10
CA PRO A 629 15.76 -10.15 30.02
C PRO A 629 16.97 -10.22 30.98
N ASN A 630 17.06 -11.23 31.84
CA ASN A 630 18.11 -11.34 32.87
C ASN A 630 19.04 -12.54 32.63
N PRO A 631 20.03 -12.44 31.72
CA PRO A 631 20.94 -13.54 31.42
C PRO A 631 21.87 -13.81 32.61
N THR A 632 22.21 -15.07 32.84
CA THR A 632 23.15 -15.43 33.92
C THR A 632 24.58 -15.19 33.46
N THR A 633 25.07 -15.96 32.49
CA THR A 633 26.31 -15.79 31.72
C THR A 633 26.42 -16.76 30.53
N GLY A 634 25.47 -17.69 30.37
CA GLY A 634 25.50 -18.75 29.36
C GLY A 634 24.62 -18.49 28.15
N SER A 635 24.64 -19.43 27.22
CA SER A 635 23.72 -19.50 26.09
C SER A 635 22.99 -20.83 26.05
N ASP A 636 21.77 -20.79 25.51
CA ASP A 636 20.96 -21.97 25.25
C ASP A 636 20.53 -22.01 23.77
N VAL A 637 20.13 -23.20 23.31
CA VAL A 637 19.57 -23.42 21.98
C VAL A 637 18.05 -23.25 21.98
N TYR A 638 17.58 -22.38 21.09
CA TYR A 638 16.18 -22.06 20.91
C TYR A 638 15.70 -22.40 19.51
N SER A 639 14.39 -22.61 19.40
CA SER A 639 13.70 -22.69 18.13
C SER A 639 12.52 -21.71 18.08
N ARG A 640 12.24 -21.18 16.89
CA ARG A 640 11.00 -20.45 16.59
C ARG A 640 10.40 -20.97 15.30
N ARG A 641 9.08 -20.84 15.19
CA ARG A 641 8.32 -21.23 14.01
C ARG A 641 7.64 -20.02 13.38
N LEU A 642 7.62 -19.97 12.07
CA LEU A 642 6.85 -19.04 11.27
C LEU A 642 5.79 -19.82 10.52
N ASN A 643 4.52 -19.60 10.85
CA ASN A 643 3.43 -20.06 9.99
C ASN A 643 3.30 -19.08 8.82
N TRP A 644 3.14 -19.59 7.60
CA TRP A 644 3.15 -18.76 6.39
C TRP A 644 2.12 -17.62 6.47
N GLY A 645 2.55 -16.38 6.20
CA GLY A 645 1.72 -15.18 6.28
C GLY A 645 1.44 -14.67 7.71
N GLY A 646 1.97 -15.33 8.74
CA GLY A 646 1.87 -14.94 10.14
C GLY A 646 3.15 -14.29 10.69
N ALA A 647 3.22 -14.21 12.02
CA ALA A 647 4.41 -13.80 12.78
C ALA A 647 5.18 -15.03 13.28
N TRP A 648 6.44 -14.81 13.68
CA TRP A 648 7.22 -15.82 14.39
C TRP A 648 6.62 -16.11 15.76
N SER A 649 6.62 -17.38 16.16
CA SER A 649 6.23 -17.82 17.49
C SER A 649 7.14 -17.25 18.57
N ASP A 650 6.71 -17.40 19.82
CA ASP A 650 7.62 -17.30 20.96
C ASP A 650 8.78 -18.29 20.86
N ALA A 651 9.89 -17.96 21.52
CA ALA A 651 11.07 -18.81 21.57
C ALA A 651 10.77 -20.08 22.38
N VAL A 652 11.08 -21.24 21.81
CA VAL A 652 10.96 -22.54 22.46
C VAL A 652 12.36 -23.06 22.76
N PRO A 653 12.75 -23.27 24.03
CA PRO A 653 14.02 -23.92 24.35
C PRO A 653 13.97 -25.37 23.86
N ILE A 654 15.00 -25.79 23.13
CA ILE A 654 15.13 -27.19 22.67
C ILE A 654 16.22 -27.94 23.43
N GLU A 655 16.76 -27.31 24.46
CA GLU A 655 17.64 -27.90 25.46
C GLU A 655 17.24 -27.47 26.88
N PRO A 656 17.77 -28.13 27.93
CA PRO A 656 17.64 -27.62 29.30
C PRO A 656 18.27 -26.23 29.46
N GLN A 657 17.55 -25.29 30.07
CA GLN A 657 18.01 -23.89 30.25
C GLN A 657 18.98 -23.74 31.43
N ASP A 658 20.19 -24.25 31.23
CA ASP A 658 21.27 -24.26 32.21
C ASP A 658 22.49 -23.43 31.79
N GLY A 659 22.44 -22.80 30.60
CA GLY A 659 23.48 -21.89 30.11
C GLY A 659 24.77 -22.58 29.70
N LEU A 660 24.71 -23.88 29.37
CA LEU A 660 25.89 -24.69 29.03
C LEU A 660 26.11 -24.86 27.53
N GLY A 661 25.19 -24.40 26.69
CA GLY A 661 25.22 -24.57 25.24
C GLY A 661 26.12 -23.55 24.56
N ALA A 662 27.02 -23.99 23.70
CA ALA A 662 27.75 -23.12 22.76
C ALA A 662 28.09 -23.95 21.52
N ASP A 663 27.59 -23.51 20.36
CA ASP A 663 27.61 -24.15 19.04
C ASP A 663 26.42 -25.11 18.78
N ALA A 664 25.45 -24.64 17.99
CA ALA A 664 24.31 -25.42 17.51
C ALA A 664 24.32 -25.56 15.98
N TYR A 665 23.88 -26.73 15.49
CA TYR A 665 23.79 -27.05 14.07
C TYR A 665 22.49 -27.76 13.78
N ALA A 666 21.75 -27.29 12.77
CA ALA A 666 20.51 -27.94 12.39
C ALA A 666 20.40 -28.18 10.89
N GLY A 667 19.75 -29.30 10.55
CA GLY A 667 19.41 -29.68 9.18
C GLY A 667 17.92 -29.97 9.10
N PHE A 668 17.31 -29.62 7.96
CA PHE A 668 15.87 -29.76 7.73
C PHE A 668 15.61 -30.35 6.35
N ASN A 669 14.51 -31.10 6.23
CA ASN A 669 13.99 -31.53 4.93
C ASN A 669 12.76 -30.72 4.53
N ARG A 670 12.29 -30.92 3.30
CA ARG A 670 11.12 -30.23 2.74
C ARG A 670 9.78 -30.64 3.38
N ALA A 671 9.75 -31.68 4.20
CA ALA A 671 8.57 -32.08 4.97
C ALA A 671 8.48 -31.34 6.32
N GLY A 672 9.41 -30.43 6.63
CA GLY A 672 9.48 -29.72 7.91
C GLY A 672 10.10 -30.54 9.04
N GLN A 673 10.59 -31.74 8.74
CA GLN A 673 11.32 -32.55 9.71
C GLN A 673 12.76 -32.06 9.81
N GLY A 674 13.33 -32.14 11.01
CA GLY A 674 14.66 -31.62 11.26
C GLY A 674 15.44 -32.41 12.31
N VAL A 675 16.74 -32.12 12.38
CA VAL A 675 17.62 -32.53 13.47
C VAL A 675 18.38 -31.30 13.91
N ALA A 676 18.41 -31.04 15.21
CA ALA A 676 19.28 -30.06 15.83
C ALA A 676 20.28 -30.81 16.71
N ALA A 677 21.56 -30.56 16.52
CA ALA A 677 22.64 -31.08 17.34
C ALA A 677 23.46 -29.93 17.89
N TRP A 678 23.82 -29.99 19.15
CA TRP A 678 24.57 -28.94 19.80
C TRP A 678 25.61 -29.51 20.76
N VAL A 679 26.69 -28.75 20.90
CA VAL A 679 27.77 -29.07 21.80
C VAL A 679 27.58 -28.26 23.06
N ARG A 680 27.67 -28.91 24.22
CA ARG A 680 27.50 -28.24 25.50
C ARG A 680 28.50 -28.73 26.53
N GLY A 681 28.87 -27.84 27.44
CA GLY A 681 29.71 -28.18 28.58
C GLY A 681 28.99 -29.12 29.55
N ASP A 682 29.75 -29.98 30.22
CA ASP A 682 29.20 -30.87 31.26
C ASP A 682 29.07 -30.16 32.62
N VAL A 683 29.83 -29.08 32.82
CA VAL A 683 29.88 -28.30 34.07
C VAL A 683 29.83 -26.81 33.75
N ALA A 684 28.95 -26.08 34.44
CA ALA A 684 28.86 -24.62 34.33
C ALA A 684 30.19 -23.92 34.57
N GLY A 685 30.61 -23.10 33.60
CA GLY A 685 31.87 -22.35 33.65
C GLY A 685 33.13 -23.16 33.32
N SER A 686 33.02 -24.43 32.92
CA SER A 686 34.15 -25.27 32.50
C SER A 686 34.10 -25.57 31.00
N SER A 687 35.21 -25.31 30.29
CA SER A 687 35.40 -25.71 28.88
C SER A 687 36.08 -27.08 28.75
N ALA A 688 36.34 -27.78 29.86
CA ALA A 688 37.24 -28.94 29.88
C ALA A 688 36.62 -30.23 29.31
N ARG A 689 35.29 -30.37 29.33
CA ARG A 689 34.55 -31.52 28.78
C ARG A 689 33.27 -31.07 28.10
N LYS A 690 33.02 -31.62 26.93
CA LYS A 690 31.92 -31.24 26.03
C LYS A 690 31.20 -32.50 25.57
N SER A 691 29.88 -32.50 25.71
CA SER A 691 28.99 -33.57 25.26
C SER A 691 28.18 -33.15 24.04
N LEU A 692 27.72 -34.14 23.26
CA LEU A 692 26.95 -33.90 22.04
C LEU A 692 25.49 -34.27 22.26
N TRP A 693 24.63 -33.28 22.20
CA TRP A 693 23.20 -33.47 22.37
C TRP A 693 22.48 -33.32 21.05
N VAL A 694 21.32 -33.97 20.96
CA VAL A 694 20.46 -33.92 19.78
C VAL A 694 19.01 -33.81 20.16
N SER A 695 18.22 -33.14 19.33
CA SER A 695 16.77 -33.22 19.32
C SER A 695 16.29 -33.37 17.88
N LEU A 696 15.18 -34.08 17.70
CA LEU A 696 14.55 -34.32 16.41
C LEU A 696 13.24 -33.53 16.34
N LEU A 697 13.01 -32.86 15.22
CA LEU A 697 11.75 -32.19 14.92
C LEU A 697 10.89 -33.15 14.08
N ARG A 698 9.81 -33.70 14.66
CA ARG A 698 9.01 -34.77 14.05
C ARG A 698 7.52 -34.57 14.17
#